data_AF-A0A9P6CEV3-F1
#
_entry.id   AF-A0A9P6CEV3-F1
#
_cell.length_a   1.000
_cell.length_b   1.000
_cell.length_c   1.000
_cell.angle_alpha   90.00
_cell.angle_beta   90.00
_cell.angle_gamma   90.00
#
_symmetry.space_group_name_H-M   'P 1'
#
loop_
_entity.id
_entity.type
_entity.pdbx_description
1 polymer ?
#
loop_
_entity_poly.entity_id
_entity_poly.type
_entity_poly.pdbx_seq_one_letter_code
_entity_poly.pdbx_strand_id
1 'polypeptide(L)'
;MVLPANFSPDMLRKDPSLLLHAKCTKDEITGVDGRVGAAVNEGRHIVTSPNTKMIFYPPLGGDRNVFLRSDLLFADDDHLQWPQSFIPEVPYLACIPRPPASEMPMSIMWKLPNRTVFMVEDHGILRGIGKLSPLWLVTFKQLSGSLITRCKEPLFNDVVALTAQLLNTLQDLLHHLEHISTNFRSVQLGVHATQRVYLELLACLDYMEIYRPRMDGPTHSQFAVSNRIGTFTTDVNICNRMYRAGIPVWLIRPSNSLHSICIMSVAPAQMPNGILELEPAIRPSYPAIYTGGSTINKYLALANHSLVYLVYPDPFGSIRAQGNVSPTANSRTFKEGIKIEADPAALSGGRNKFEDPVSPFLPPAIPLWRKALENVDLRSAEFQYPDLLPTDLGYVFPEPASLLSVQSPDRQKGFFRTWLRYRHALIYCVSSGGFDTQPMPNTVWRALLTHDFVAKNTTGNTQTRSQKHREMAKDFLQSCLDVEGVELGDPDSSGLPVNWNGKVFEDLGNDDFEEIIWELAELNFRFKLLALDSHATTESAASRQDLVSKCFPRTSLGASLLVADLSSANQGLAGASWDDRGDYVLALRKLISSWCGEVPPIIKMEKVFWSLEEAAELEEVMTRHYCKTFYSYFRRAPIVPRRLSHVVSCYESPPLAITIIDPRPNILYNKLTLSSRISS
;
A
#
# COMPACT_ATOMS: atom_id res chain seq x y z
N MET A 1 25.65 11.86 -51.19
CA MET A 1 25.16 13.12 -50.61
C MET A 1 26.24 13.63 -49.69
N VAL A 2 26.65 14.89 -49.80
CA VAL A 2 27.79 15.43 -49.04
C VAL A 2 27.27 16.45 -48.03
N LEU A 3 27.77 16.41 -46.78
CA LEU A 3 27.38 17.40 -45.78
C LEU A 3 27.88 18.79 -46.19
N PRO A 4 27.04 19.83 -46.06
CA PRO A 4 27.49 21.21 -46.29
C PRO A 4 28.62 21.60 -45.32
N ALA A 5 29.60 22.36 -45.80
CA ALA A 5 30.70 22.86 -44.96
C ALA A 5 30.23 23.74 -43.78
N ASN A 6 29.09 24.42 -43.94
CA ASN A 6 28.46 25.28 -42.93
C ASN A 6 27.23 24.59 -42.30
N PHE A 7 27.38 23.32 -41.90
CA PHE A 7 26.29 22.55 -41.31
C PHE A 7 25.67 23.25 -40.09
N SER A 8 24.35 23.31 -40.03
CA SER A 8 23.59 23.86 -38.89
C SER A 8 22.36 23.00 -38.55
N PRO A 9 21.88 23.03 -37.30
CA PRO A 9 20.65 22.33 -36.90
C PRO A 9 19.44 22.63 -37.79
N ASP A 10 19.29 23.89 -38.23
CA ASP A 10 18.19 24.31 -39.10
C ASP A 10 18.21 23.62 -40.47
N MET A 11 19.39 23.25 -40.98
CA MET A 11 19.50 22.48 -42.21
C MET A 11 18.92 21.07 -42.04
N LEU A 12 19.22 20.40 -40.91
CA LEU A 12 18.62 19.08 -40.59
C LEU A 12 17.10 19.16 -40.38
N ARG A 13 16.62 20.26 -39.80
CA ARG A 13 15.18 20.49 -39.62
C ARG A 13 14.45 20.59 -40.96
N LYS A 14 15.01 21.34 -41.91
CA LYS A 14 14.42 21.58 -43.23
C LYS A 14 14.58 20.39 -44.17
N ASP A 15 15.72 19.69 -44.09
CA ASP A 15 16.04 18.53 -44.91
C ASP A 15 16.56 17.37 -44.05
N PRO A 16 15.66 16.50 -43.54
CA PRO A 16 16.04 15.31 -42.80
C PRO A 16 16.85 14.30 -43.61
N SER A 17 16.85 14.40 -44.96
CA SER A 17 17.60 13.46 -45.79
C SER A 17 19.11 13.56 -45.56
N LEU A 18 19.62 14.72 -45.10
CA LEU A 18 21.02 14.94 -44.73
C LEU A 18 21.58 13.93 -43.73
N LEU A 19 20.71 13.25 -42.96
CA LEU A 19 21.10 12.13 -42.10
C LEU A 19 21.78 10.99 -42.88
N LEU A 20 21.50 10.83 -44.17
CA LEU A 20 22.04 9.78 -45.05
C LEU A 20 23.32 10.20 -45.79
N HIS A 21 24.00 11.27 -45.36
CA HIS A 21 25.24 11.75 -45.98
C HIS A 21 26.32 10.65 -46.09
N ALA A 22 26.48 9.87 -45.02
CA ALA A 22 27.32 8.67 -44.95
C ALA A 22 26.41 7.45 -44.79
N LYS A 23 25.55 7.20 -45.79
CA LYS A 23 24.63 6.07 -45.75
C LYS A 23 25.39 4.77 -45.52
N CYS A 24 25.00 3.99 -44.51
CA CYS A 24 25.65 2.73 -44.22
C CYS A 24 25.42 1.73 -45.36
N THR A 25 26.50 1.29 -46.00
CA THR A 25 26.50 0.22 -47.01
C THR A 25 26.98 -1.11 -46.44
N LYS A 26 27.25 -1.18 -45.14
CA LYS A 26 27.70 -2.41 -44.47
C LYS A 26 26.52 -3.36 -44.27
N ASP A 27 26.76 -4.65 -44.48
CA ASP A 27 25.79 -5.71 -44.20
C ASP A 27 25.53 -5.87 -42.69
N GLU A 28 26.54 -5.57 -41.86
CA GLU A 28 26.45 -5.55 -40.40
C GLU A 28 26.66 -4.13 -39.84
N ILE A 29 25.71 -3.68 -39.03
CA ILE A 29 25.76 -2.40 -38.30
C ILE A 29 26.22 -2.61 -36.86
N THR A 30 26.97 -1.65 -36.33
CA THR A 30 27.40 -1.66 -34.93
C THR A 30 26.36 -0.97 -34.05
N GLY A 31 26.48 -1.09 -32.72
CA GLY A 31 25.56 -0.43 -31.79
C GLY A 31 25.64 1.10 -31.79
N VAL A 32 26.61 1.71 -32.49
CA VAL A 32 26.74 3.17 -32.66
C VAL A 32 26.22 3.68 -34.00
N ASP A 33 25.95 2.76 -34.92
CA ASP A 33 25.32 3.05 -36.21
C ASP A 33 23.79 3.11 -36.07
N GLY A 34 23.11 3.70 -37.04
CA GLY A 34 21.66 3.77 -37.10
C GLY A 34 21.09 2.89 -38.20
N ARG A 35 20.32 1.87 -37.84
CA ARG A 35 19.39 1.24 -38.80
C ARG A 35 18.36 2.27 -39.27
N VAL A 36 17.85 3.05 -38.32
CA VAL A 36 17.00 4.21 -38.54
C VAL A 36 17.55 5.40 -37.78
N GLY A 37 17.32 6.60 -38.31
CA GLY A 37 17.63 7.85 -37.64
C GLY A 37 16.58 8.93 -37.88
N ALA A 38 16.44 9.84 -36.91
CA ALA A 38 15.58 11.01 -37.01
C ALA A 38 16.28 12.25 -36.44
N ALA A 39 15.99 13.40 -37.04
CA ALA A 39 16.33 14.70 -36.46
C ALA A 39 15.19 15.14 -35.54
N VAL A 40 15.51 15.54 -34.31
CA VAL A 40 14.54 15.95 -33.28
C VAL A 40 14.94 17.27 -32.63
N ASN A 41 14.04 17.86 -31.83
CA ASN A 41 14.26 19.12 -31.13
C ASN A 41 14.77 20.22 -32.08
N GLU A 42 14.01 20.44 -33.16
CA GLU A 42 14.32 21.41 -34.22
C GLU A 42 15.68 21.16 -34.91
N GLY A 43 16.06 19.89 -35.06
CA GLY A 43 17.31 19.50 -35.71
C GLY A 43 18.55 19.61 -34.82
N ARG A 44 18.40 20.04 -33.55
CA ARG A 44 19.53 20.16 -32.61
C ARG A 44 20.09 18.81 -32.18
N HIS A 45 19.24 17.78 -32.16
CA HIS A 45 19.62 16.43 -31.77
C HIS A 45 19.27 15.43 -32.87
N ILE A 46 20.03 14.35 -32.90
CA ILE A 46 19.84 13.19 -33.77
C ILE A 46 19.58 11.99 -32.87
N VAL A 47 18.53 11.25 -33.16
CA VAL A 47 18.20 9.99 -32.49
C VAL A 47 18.41 8.86 -33.48
N THR A 48 19.20 7.87 -33.11
CA THR A 48 19.45 6.68 -33.94
C THR A 48 19.13 5.42 -33.17
N SER A 49 18.59 4.40 -33.85
CA SER A 49 18.47 3.06 -33.28
C SER A 49 19.22 2.04 -34.14
N PRO A 50 20.11 1.23 -33.56
CA PRO A 50 20.80 0.18 -34.30
C PRO A 50 19.93 -1.07 -34.50
N ASN A 51 18.94 -1.33 -33.65
CA ASN A 51 18.22 -2.61 -33.66
C ASN A 51 16.71 -2.49 -33.88
N THR A 52 16.12 -1.30 -33.79
CA THR A 52 14.69 -1.10 -34.10
C THR A 52 14.47 -0.47 -35.48
N LYS A 53 13.23 -0.49 -35.95
CA LYS A 53 12.80 0.20 -37.18
C LYS A 53 12.01 1.49 -36.91
N MET A 54 11.81 1.83 -35.64
CA MET A 54 10.98 2.94 -35.20
C MET A 54 11.82 3.89 -34.36
N ILE A 55 11.57 5.19 -34.46
CA ILE A 55 12.17 6.19 -33.58
C ILE A 55 11.05 6.76 -32.72
N PHE A 56 11.18 6.68 -31.39
CA PHE A 56 10.32 7.40 -30.47
C PHE A 56 10.92 8.78 -30.19
N TYR A 57 10.07 9.79 -29.97
CA TYR A 57 10.52 11.09 -29.54
C TYR A 57 11.03 11.01 -28.09
N PRO A 58 12.30 11.33 -27.82
CA PRO A 58 12.83 11.31 -26.47
C PRO A 58 12.26 12.43 -25.60
N PRO A 59 12.22 12.27 -24.27
CA PRO A 59 11.77 13.30 -23.34
C PRO A 59 12.82 14.43 -23.24
N LEU A 60 12.99 15.18 -24.34
CA LEU A 60 13.88 16.34 -24.44
C LEU A 60 13.16 17.58 -23.91
N GLY A 61 13.77 18.29 -22.96
CA GLY A 61 13.19 19.50 -22.38
C GLY A 61 13.66 19.76 -20.95
N GLY A 62 13.02 20.73 -20.29
CA GLY A 62 13.22 21.02 -18.87
C GLY A 62 12.45 20.07 -17.96
N ASP A 63 11.98 20.58 -16.83
CA ASP A 63 11.26 19.79 -15.83
C ASP A 63 10.03 19.08 -16.40
N ARG A 64 9.87 17.82 -16.00
CA ARG A 64 8.72 16.97 -16.26
C ARG A 64 7.62 17.29 -15.25
N ASN A 65 6.37 17.22 -15.68
CA ASN A 65 5.21 17.33 -14.80
C ASN A 65 4.37 16.06 -14.91
N VAL A 66 4.49 15.19 -13.91
CA VAL A 66 3.92 13.83 -13.94
C VAL A 66 2.61 13.81 -13.16
N PHE A 67 1.52 13.46 -13.83
CA PHE A 67 0.17 13.37 -13.27
C PHE A 67 -0.64 12.31 -14.02
N LEU A 68 -1.74 11.86 -13.40
CA LEU A 68 -2.62 10.84 -13.98
C LEU A 68 -3.38 11.36 -15.19
N ARG A 69 -3.35 10.58 -16.26
CA ARG A 69 -4.13 10.79 -17.48
C ARG A 69 -5.49 10.11 -17.38
N SER A 70 -6.37 10.33 -18.36
CA SER A 70 -7.74 9.81 -18.33
C SER A 70 -7.82 8.28 -18.34
N ASP A 71 -6.78 7.60 -18.85
CA ASP A 71 -6.55 6.16 -18.76
C ASP A 71 -5.93 5.70 -17.42
N LEU A 72 -5.68 6.63 -16.50
CA LEU A 72 -5.06 6.44 -15.18
C LEU A 72 -3.59 6.00 -15.22
N LEU A 73 -2.89 6.27 -16.32
CA LEU A 73 -1.44 6.10 -16.45
C LEU A 73 -0.74 7.46 -16.55
N PHE A 74 0.57 7.47 -16.79
CA PHE A 74 1.40 8.68 -16.76
C PHE A 74 1.93 9.11 -18.15
N ALA A 75 1.28 8.66 -19.23
CA ALA A 75 1.66 8.96 -20.61
C ALA A 75 3.15 8.66 -20.89
N ASP A 76 3.84 9.60 -21.54
CA ASP A 76 5.24 9.48 -21.96
C ASP A 76 6.25 9.55 -20.80
N ASP A 77 5.80 9.84 -19.58
CA ASP A 77 6.58 9.68 -18.35
C ASP A 77 6.48 8.27 -17.75
N ASP A 78 5.56 7.43 -18.24
CA ASP A 78 5.38 6.06 -17.77
C ASP A 78 6.33 5.09 -18.47
N HIS A 79 7.22 4.47 -17.71
CA HIS A 79 8.15 3.45 -18.22
C HIS A 79 7.45 2.15 -18.69
N LEU A 80 6.16 1.98 -18.38
CA LEU A 80 5.35 0.88 -18.90
C LEU A 80 4.84 1.13 -20.32
N GLN A 81 4.76 2.39 -20.75
CA GLN A 81 4.15 2.80 -22.03
C GLN A 81 5.19 3.34 -23.02
N TRP A 82 6.17 4.10 -22.54
CA TRP A 82 7.12 4.83 -23.39
C TRP A 82 8.57 4.60 -22.96
N PRO A 83 9.52 4.49 -23.91
CA PRO A 83 10.94 4.38 -23.56
C PRO A 83 11.40 5.56 -22.72
N GLN A 84 12.16 5.27 -21.67
CA GLN A 84 12.72 6.30 -20.80
C GLN A 84 14.24 6.38 -20.96
N SER A 85 14.82 7.50 -20.54
CA SER A 85 16.27 7.63 -20.43
C SER A 85 16.86 6.59 -19.49
N PHE A 86 17.99 6.00 -19.88
CA PHE A 86 18.69 5.00 -19.09
C PHE A 86 19.19 5.61 -17.78
N ILE A 87 18.93 4.91 -16.68
CA ILE A 87 19.34 5.28 -15.33
C ILE A 87 20.08 4.08 -14.71
N PRO A 88 21.36 4.23 -14.33
CA PRO A 88 22.16 3.13 -13.78
C PRO A 88 21.58 2.47 -12.53
N GLU A 89 20.81 3.20 -11.73
CA GLU A 89 20.18 2.74 -10.49
C GLU A 89 18.98 1.82 -10.75
N VAL A 90 18.31 1.95 -11.89
CA VAL A 90 17.13 1.16 -12.28
C VAL A 90 17.25 0.63 -13.72
N PRO A 91 18.33 -0.11 -14.05
CA PRO A 91 18.65 -0.49 -15.44
C PRO A 91 17.64 -1.49 -16.00
N TYR A 92 16.94 -2.22 -15.13
CA TYR A 92 15.91 -3.19 -15.49
C TYR A 92 14.67 -2.55 -16.13
N LEU A 93 14.43 -1.24 -15.98
CA LEU A 93 13.27 -0.59 -16.60
C LEU A 93 13.31 -0.62 -18.14
N ALA A 94 14.50 -0.75 -18.74
CA ALA A 94 14.63 -0.98 -20.18
C ALA A 94 14.06 -2.35 -20.63
N CYS A 95 13.94 -3.29 -19.69
CA CYS A 95 13.51 -4.67 -19.88
C CYS A 95 12.01 -4.88 -19.66
N ILE A 96 11.22 -3.81 -19.46
CA ILE A 96 9.77 -3.91 -19.33
C ILE A 96 9.18 -4.49 -20.61
N PRO A 97 8.34 -5.55 -20.54
CA PRO A 97 7.75 -6.14 -21.72
C PRO A 97 6.70 -5.21 -22.35
N ARG A 98 6.62 -5.26 -23.67
CA ARG A 98 5.49 -4.68 -24.42
C ARG A 98 4.28 -5.62 -24.36
N PRO A 99 3.05 -5.09 -24.53
CA PRO A 99 1.88 -5.93 -24.62
C PRO A 99 2.04 -6.97 -25.74
N PRO A 100 1.54 -8.21 -25.53
CA PRO A 100 1.58 -9.24 -26.55
C PRO A 100 0.76 -8.81 -27.79
N ALA A 101 1.19 -9.23 -28.97
CA ALA A 101 0.49 -8.89 -30.22
C ALA A 101 -0.87 -9.58 -30.35
N SER A 102 -1.06 -10.70 -29.66
CA SER A 102 -2.30 -11.49 -29.64
C SER A 102 -2.83 -11.60 -28.22
N GLU A 103 -4.14 -11.72 -28.10
CA GLU A 103 -4.81 -11.91 -26.81
C GLU A 103 -4.40 -13.24 -26.16
N MET A 104 -3.78 -13.13 -24.98
CA MET A 104 -3.32 -14.21 -24.12
C MET A 104 -3.63 -13.87 -22.65
N PRO A 105 -3.58 -14.83 -21.69
CA PRO A 105 -3.85 -14.54 -20.27
C PRO A 105 -3.04 -13.36 -19.71
N MET A 106 -1.77 -13.23 -20.11
CA MET A 106 -0.87 -12.16 -19.69
C MET A 106 -1.26 -10.76 -20.21
N SER A 107 -2.11 -10.67 -21.25
CA SER A 107 -2.60 -9.39 -21.78
C SER A 107 -3.37 -8.58 -20.74
N ILE A 108 -3.91 -9.25 -19.71
CA ILE A 108 -4.56 -8.61 -18.57
C ILE A 108 -3.66 -7.58 -17.87
N MET A 109 -2.33 -7.70 -18.00
CA MET A 109 -1.39 -6.77 -17.37
C MET A 109 -1.29 -5.40 -18.06
N TRP A 110 -1.97 -5.22 -19.19
CA TRP A 110 -2.06 -3.94 -19.89
C TRP A 110 -3.52 -3.50 -20.13
N LYS A 111 -4.48 -4.12 -19.44
CA LYS A 111 -5.90 -3.82 -19.61
C LYS A 111 -6.45 -3.03 -18.43
N LEU A 112 -7.14 -1.94 -18.73
CA LEU A 112 -7.92 -1.20 -17.75
C LEU A 112 -9.26 -1.92 -17.49
N PRO A 113 -9.63 -2.20 -16.23
CA PRO A 113 -10.94 -2.76 -15.90
C PRO A 113 -12.07 -1.83 -16.36
N ASN A 114 -13.12 -2.41 -16.93
CA ASN A 114 -14.37 -1.72 -17.26
C ASN A 114 -15.46 -2.07 -16.23
N ARG A 115 -16.65 -1.45 -16.34
CA ARG A 115 -17.73 -1.68 -15.37
C ARG A 115 -18.28 -3.12 -15.38
N THR A 116 -18.10 -3.90 -16.45
CA THR A 116 -18.61 -5.28 -16.51
C THR A 116 -17.81 -6.25 -15.64
N VAL A 117 -16.59 -5.87 -15.25
CA VAL A 117 -15.71 -6.67 -14.39
C VAL A 117 -15.65 -6.12 -12.95
N PHE A 118 -16.52 -5.17 -12.63
CA PHE A 118 -16.70 -4.63 -11.28
C PHE A 118 -17.97 -5.22 -10.67
N MET A 119 -17.78 -6.04 -9.63
CA MET A 119 -18.85 -6.72 -8.92
C MET A 119 -19.28 -5.84 -7.75
N VAL A 120 -20.40 -5.13 -7.92
CA VAL A 120 -20.96 -4.29 -6.86
C VAL A 120 -21.32 -5.18 -5.68
N GLU A 121 -20.87 -4.79 -4.49
CA GLU A 121 -21.22 -5.43 -3.23
C GLU A 121 -21.89 -4.40 -2.33
N ASP A 122 -23.20 -4.31 -2.44
CA ASP A 122 -23.98 -3.43 -1.58
C ASP A 122 -24.06 -4.03 -0.17
N HIS A 123 -23.23 -3.52 0.73
CA HIS A 123 -23.13 -3.99 2.10
C HIS A 123 -23.85 -3.04 3.07
N GLY A 124 -24.88 -3.54 3.75
CA GLY A 124 -25.60 -2.76 4.75
C GLY A 124 -26.20 -1.48 4.14
N ILE A 125 -25.72 -0.31 4.59
CA ILE A 125 -26.14 1.00 4.07
C ILE A 125 -25.25 1.57 2.98
N LEU A 126 -24.04 1.04 2.78
CA LEU A 126 -23.12 1.58 1.79
C LEU A 126 -23.50 1.06 0.39
N ARG A 127 -23.49 1.95 -0.60
CA ARG A 127 -23.80 1.64 -2.00
C ARG A 127 -22.66 2.03 -2.92
N GLY A 128 -22.52 1.30 -4.02
CA GLY A 128 -21.61 1.64 -5.13
C GLY A 128 -20.13 1.31 -4.89
N ILE A 129 -19.84 0.58 -3.80
CA ILE A 129 -18.58 -0.13 -3.63
C ILE A 129 -18.68 -1.55 -4.18
N GLY A 130 -17.54 -2.14 -4.48
CA GLY A 130 -17.49 -3.49 -5.02
C GLY A 130 -16.07 -3.99 -5.14
N LYS A 131 -15.93 -5.14 -5.80
CA LYS A 131 -14.67 -5.82 -5.99
C LYS A 131 -14.40 -6.10 -7.46
N LEU A 132 -13.15 -6.41 -7.76
CA LEU A 132 -12.77 -6.93 -9.06
C LEU A 132 -13.41 -8.32 -9.27
N SER A 133 -13.85 -8.62 -10.49
CA SER A 133 -14.48 -9.91 -10.79
C SER A 133 -13.57 -11.09 -10.40
N PRO A 134 -14.13 -12.20 -9.87
CA PRO A 134 -13.34 -13.36 -9.49
C PRO A 134 -12.48 -13.93 -10.62
N LEU A 135 -12.98 -13.88 -11.87
CA LEU A 135 -12.24 -14.35 -13.04
C LEU A 135 -10.96 -13.53 -13.28
N TRP A 136 -11.04 -12.21 -13.16
CA TRP A 136 -9.87 -11.34 -13.25
C TRP A 136 -8.89 -11.62 -12.12
N LEU A 137 -9.40 -11.71 -10.89
CA LEU A 137 -8.57 -11.96 -9.71
C LEU A 137 -7.82 -13.30 -9.79
N VAL A 138 -8.49 -14.38 -10.22
CA VAL A 138 -7.85 -15.70 -10.43
C VAL A 138 -6.72 -15.61 -11.45
N THR A 139 -6.93 -14.87 -12.55
CA THR A 139 -5.91 -14.69 -13.59
C THR A 139 -4.69 -13.93 -13.04
N PHE A 140 -4.92 -12.83 -12.30
CA PHE A 140 -3.85 -12.08 -11.62
C PHE A 140 -3.07 -12.97 -10.64
N LYS A 141 -3.77 -13.75 -9.82
CA LYS A 141 -3.15 -14.67 -8.86
C LYS A 141 -2.33 -15.76 -9.52
N GLN A 142 -2.81 -16.35 -10.62
CA GLN A 142 -2.07 -17.37 -11.37
C GLN A 142 -0.77 -16.81 -11.94
N LEU A 143 -0.84 -15.68 -12.66
CA LEU A 143 0.33 -15.03 -13.26
C LEU A 143 1.34 -14.61 -12.18
N SER A 144 0.84 -14.02 -11.09
CA SER A 144 1.68 -13.58 -9.97
C SER A 144 2.27 -14.75 -9.21
N GLY A 145 1.53 -15.86 -9.03
CA GLY A 145 2.03 -17.07 -8.38
C GLY A 145 3.22 -17.69 -9.12
N SER A 146 3.18 -17.70 -10.45
CA SER A 146 4.33 -18.13 -11.26
C SER A 146 5.54 -17.22 -11.05
N LEU A 147 5.32 -15.90 -10.98
CA LEU A 147 6.39 -14.92 -10.77
C LEU A 147 6.98 -15.00 -9.35
N ILE A 148 6.13 -15.13 -8.34
CA ILE A 148 6.50 -15.35 -6.93
C ILE A 148 7.36 -16.62 -6.80
N THR A 149 7.00 -17.69 -7.53
CA THR A 149 7.77 -18.94 -7.53
C THR A 149 9.15 -18.74 -8.15
N ARG A 150 9.22 -18.04 -9.29
CA ARG A 150 10.50 -17.71 -9.96
C ARG A 150 11.41 -16.85 -9.07
N CYS A 151 10.87 -15.92 -8.28
CA CYS A 151 11.66 -15.13 -7.32
C CYS A 151 12.39 -15.95 -6.25
N LYS A 152 11.95 -17.19 -5.98
CA LYS A 152 12.58 -18.07 -4.98
C LYS A 152 13.76 -18.87 -5.54
N GLU A 153 14.08 -18.72 -6.82
CA GLU A 153 15.22 -19.42 -7.42
C GLU A 153 16.55 -18.89 -6.85
N PRO A 154 17.56 -19.77 -6.63
CA PRO A 154 18.83 -19.39 -6.01
C PRO A 154 19.57 -18.25 -6.72
N LEU A 155 19.33 -18.07 -8.02
CA LEU A 155 19.91 -17.00 -8.83
C LEU A 155 19.57 -15.59 -8.32
N PHE A 156 18.45 -15.43 -7.62
CA PHE A 156 17.97 -14.11 -7.15
C PHE A 156 18.32 -13.83 -5.69
N ASN A 157 19.06 -14.72 -5.02
CA ASN A 157 19.45 -14.60 -3.62
C ASN A 157 20.40 -13.42 -3.33
N ASP A 158 21.07 -12.84 -4.33
CA ASP A 158 22.04 -11.75 -4.14
C ASP A 158 21.43 -10.35 -4.38
N VAL A 159 20.23 -10.25 -4.96
CA VAL A 159 19.57 -8.96 -5.29
C VAL A 159 18.36 -8.70 -4.38
N VAL A 160 18.51 -9.09 -3.11
CA VAL A 160 17.37 -9.36 -2.22
C VAL A 160 16.48 -8.14 -1.96
N ALA A 161 17.04 -6.94 -1.86
CA ALA A 161 16.29 -5.81 -1.32
C ALA A 161 15.16 -5.36 -2.25
N LEU A 162 15.47 -5.08 -3.51
CA LEU A 162 14.49 -4.56 -4.48
C LEU A 162 13.48 -5.64 -4.90
N THR A 163 13.95 -6.86 -5.20
CA THR A 163 13.06 -7.96 -5.60
C THR A 163 12.13 -8.35 -4.46
N ALA A 164 12.61 -8.42 -3.21
CA ALA A 164 11.74 -8.68 -2.06
C ALA A 164 10.74 -7.53 -1.82
N GLN A 165 11.15 -6.27 -2.00
CA GLN A 165 10.22 -5.14 -1.87
C GLN A 165 9.11 -5.20 -2.92
N LEU A 166 9.45 -5.40 -4.19
CA LEU A 166 8.46 -5.54 -5.27
C LEU A 166 7.57 -6.78 -5.06
N LEU A 167 8.14 -7.90 -4.62
CA LEU A 167 7.40 -9.12 -4.31
C LEU A 167 6.37 -8.91 -3.19
N ASN A 168 6.79 -8.33 -2.07
CA ASN A 168 5.89 -8.03 -0.95
C ASN A 168 4.78 -7.06 -1.37
N THR A 169 5.13 -6.03 -2.13
CA THR A 169 4.17 -5.06 -2.66
C THR A 169 3.15 -5.72 -3.59
N LEU A 170 3.61 -6.62 -4.48
CA LEU A 170 2.73 -7.35 -5.40
C LEU A 170 1.73 -8.21 -4.62
N GLN A 171 2.20 -8.92 -3.59
CA GLN A 171 1.32 -9.67 -2.70
C GLN A 171 0.31 -8.72 -2.05
N ASP A 172 0.76 -7.68 -1.34
CA ASP A 172 -0.15 -6.77 -0.63
C ASP A 172 -1.22 -6.14 -1.54
N LEU A 173 -0.89 -5.80 -2.78
CA LEU A 173 -1.86 -5.32 -3.78
C LEU A 173 -2.86 -6.41 -4.21
N LEU A 174 -2.44 -7.66 -4.39
CA LEU A 174 -3.35 -8.78 -4.69
C LEU A 174 -4.30 -9.06 -3.55
N HIS A 175 -3.80 -9.08 -2.31
CA HIS A 175 -4.63 -9.20 -1.11
C HIS A 175 -5.62 -8.03 -1.01
N HIS A 176 -5.18 -6.82 -1.32
CA HIS A 176 -6.03 -5.64 -1.33
C HIS A 176 -7.18 -5.78 -2.35
N LEU A 177 -6.87 -6.18 -3.60
CA LEU A 177 -7.86 -6.40 -4.67
C LEU A 177 -8.88 -7.50 -4.36
N GLU A 178 -8.51 -8.50 -3.56
CA GLU A 178 -9.40 -9.58 -3.17
C GLU A 178 -10.33 -9.23 -2.01
N HIS A 179 -9.78 -8.60 -0.97
CA HIS A 179 -10.47 -8.52 0.31
C HIS A 179 -11.18 -7.19 0.54
N ILE A 180 -10.68 -6.09 -0.03
CA ILE A 180 -11.24 -4.76 0.21
C ILE A 180 -12.21 -4.37 -0.91
N SER A 181 -13.44 -4.06 -0.50
CA SER A 181 -14.45 -3.48 -1.36
C SER A 181 -14.24 -1.96 -1.42
N THR A 182 -14.18 -1.40 -2.62
CA THR A 182 -13.94 0.04 -2.84
C THR A 182 -14.70 0.53 -4.06
N ASN A 183 -14.67 1.83 -4.34
CA ASN A 183 -15.32 2.39 -5.53
C ASN A 183 -14.61 1.92 -6.81
N PHE A 184 -15.31 2.02 -7.95
CA PHE A 184 -14.80 1.52 -9.22
C PHE A 184 -13.46 2.15 -9.63
N ARG A 185 -13.27 3.45 -9.39
CA ARG A 185 -12.03 4.16 -9.74
C ARG A 185 -10.84 3.65 -8.92
N SER A 186 -11.03 3.43 -7.63
CA SER A 186 -10.03 2.84 -6.75
C SER A 186 -9.68 1.40 -7.14
N VAL A 187 -10.65 0.60 -7.63
CA VAL A 187 -10.36 -0.73 -8.21
C VAL A 187 -9.48 -0.59 -9.46
N GLN A 188 -9.79 0.32 -10.37
CA GLN A 188 -8.97 0.55 -11.57
C GLN A 188 -7.53 0.94 -11.21
N LEU A 189 -7.37 1.85 -10.26
CA LEU A 189 -6.05 2.27 -9.77
C LEU A 189 -5.29 1.15 -9.07
N GLY A 190 -5.96 0.33 -8.24
CA GLY A 190 -5.36 -0.84 -7.61
C GLY A 190 -4.90 -1.89 -8.63
N VAL A 191 -5.66 -2.07 -9.72
CA VAL A 191 -5.26 -2.93 -10.84
C VAL A 191 -4.01 -2.36 -11.51
N HIS A 192 -3.95 -1.07 -11.82
CA HIS A 192 -2.76 -0.46 -12.41
C HIS A 192 -1.52 -0.54 -11.51
N ALA A 193 -1.69 -0.35 -10.19
CA ALA A 193 -0.60 -0.54 -9.24
C ALA A 193 -0.09 -1.99 -9.28
N THR A 194 -1.00 -2.97 -9.31
CA THR A 194 -0.66 -4.41 -9.40
C THR A 194 0.08 -4.72 -10.70
N GLN A 195 -0.42 -4.21 -11.83
CA GLN A 195 0.19 -4.36 -13.15
C GLN A 195 1.61 -3.78 -13.18
N ARG A 196 1.81 -2.57 -12.64
CA ARG A 196 3.13 -1.93 -12.58
C ARG A 196 4.12 -2.78 -11.81
N VAL A 197 3.78 -3.13 -10.57
CA VAL A 197 4.68 -3.90 -9.71
C VAL A 197 4.98 -5.27 -10.30
N TYR A 198 3.98 -5.92 -10.91
CA TYR A 198 4.19 -7.17 -11.65
C TYR A 198 5.18 -7.01 -12.81
N LEU A 199 4.98 -6.01 -13.67
CA LEU A 199 5.80 -5.77 -14.85
C LEU A 199 7.22 -5.35 -14.49
N GLU A 200 7.39 -4.53 -13.44
CA GLU A 200 8.69 -4.15 -12.89
C GLU A 200 9.44 -5.35 -12.29
N LEU A 201 8.74 -6.19 -11.50
CA LEU A 201 9.33 -7.41 -10.94
C LEU A 201 9.76 -8.36 -12.06
N LEU A 202 8.90 -8.59 -13.05
CA LEU A 202 9.21 -9.41 -14.22
C LEU A 202 10.43 -8.87 -14.98
N ALA A 203 10.50 -7.56 -15.21
CA ALA A 203 11.63 -6.92 -15.86
C ALA A 203 12.92 -7.02 -15.05
N CYS A 204 12.83 -6.95 -13.71
CA CYS A 204 13.97 -7.15 -12.81
C CYS A 204 14.53 -8.57 -12.90
N LEU A 205 13.67 -9.59 -12.86
CA LEU A 205 14.09 -11.00 -13.01
C LEU A 205 14.67 -11.26 -14.40
N ASP A 206 14.00 -10.78 -15.47
CA ASP A 206 14.49 -10.91 -16.84
C ASP A 206 15.82 -10.18 -17.05
N TYR A 207 16.00 -9.01 -16.43
CA TYR A 207 17.26 -8.27 -16.49
C TYR A 207 18.39 -9.11 -15.90
N MET A 208 18.18 -9.71 -14.73
CA MET A 208 19.19 -10.51 -14.04
C MET A 208 19.50 -11.83 -14.75
N GLU A 209 18.47 -12.56 -15.17
CA GLU A 209 18.61 -13.91 -15.73
C GLU A 209 19.00 -13.89 -17.22
N ILE A 210 18.47 -12.93 -17.99
CA ILE A 210 18.57 -12.94 -19.45
C ILE A 210 19.47 -11.82 -19.93
N TYR A 211 19.17 -10.57 -19.59
CA TYR A 211 19.75 -9.45 -20.32
C TYR A 211 21.13 -9.04 -19.81
N ARG A 212 21.37 -9.04 -18.50
CA ARG A 212 22.66 -8.72 -17.91
C ARG A 212 23.75 -9.70 -18.37
N PRO A 213 23.54 -11.04 -18.37
CA PRO A 213 24.49 -11.98 -18.97
C PRO A 213 24.77 -11.71 -20.44
N ARG A 214 23.77 -11.26 -21.22
CA ARG A 214 23.97 -10.89 -22.64
C ARG A 214 24.73 -9.57 -22.81
N MET A 215 24.57 -8.62 -21.89
CA MET A 215 25.31 -7.35 -21.89
C MET A 215 26.78 -7.56 -21.55
N ASP A 216 27.05 -8.41 -20.55
CA ASP A 216 28.39 -8.66 -20.00
C ASP A 216 29.13 -9.80 -20.74
N GLY A 217 28.40 -10.55 -21.58
CA GLY A 217 28.93 -11.66 -22.37
C GLY A 217 29.87 -11.25 -23.51
N PRO A 218 30.37 -12.24 -24.28
CA PRO A 218 31.34 -11.99 -25.36
C PRO A 218 30.82 -11.00 -26.40
N THR A 219 31.71 -10.09 -26.84
CA THR A 219 31.40 -8.99 -27.77
C THR A 219 30.79 -9.42 -29.11
N HIS A 220 30.97 -10.67 -29.53
CA HIS A 220 30.50 -11.18 -30.82
C HIS A 220 29.08 -11.79 -30.78
N SER A 221 28.47 -11.92 -29.60
CA SER A 221 27.12 -12.47 -29.48
C SER A 221 26.07 -11.39 -29.74
N GLN A 222 25.45 -11.41 -30.92
CA GLN A 222 24.31 -10.56 -31.24
C GLN A 222 22.99 -11.32 -31.09
N PHE A 223 22.09 -10.81 -30.24
CA PHE A 223 20.76 -11.39 -30.04
C PHE A 223 19.70 -10.66 -30.86
N ALA A 224 18.65 -11.39 -31.26
CA ALA A 224 17.48 -10.81 -31.89
C ALA A 224 16.81 -9.78 -30.97
N VAL A 225 16.20 -8.76 -31.58
CA VAL A 225 15.51 -7.68 -30.86
C VAL A 225 14.37 -8.27 -30.03
N SER A 226 14.39 -8.03 -28.73
CA SER A 226 13.37 -8.47 -27.80
C SER A 226 12.14 -7.56 -27.84
N ASN A 227 10.97 -8.13 -27.54
CA ASN A 227 9.73 -7.36 -27.43
C ASN A 227 9.67 -6.63 -26.07
N ARG A 228 10.51 -5.60 -25.91
CA ARG A 228 10.65 -4.77 -24.70
C ARG A 228 10.43 -3.29 -25.02
N ILE A 229 10.12 -2.50 -24.00
CA ILE A 229 9.91 -1.05 -24.13
C ILE A 229 11.21 -0.40 -24.63
N GLY A 230 12.34 -0.74 -24.02
CA GLY A 230 13.66 -0.24 -24.36
C GLY A 230 14.01 1.07 -23.66
N THR A 231 15.10 1.71 -24.09
CA THR A 231 15.61 2.91 -23.41
C THR A 231 16.30 3.91 -24.35
N PHE A 232 16.24 5.18 -23.98
CA PHE A 232 17.07 6.23 -24.55
C PHE A 232 18.40 6.33 -23.82
N THR A 233 19.49 6.63 -24.52
CA THR A 233 20.77 6.92 -23.87
C THR A 233 21.57 7.93 -24.68
N THR A 234 22.41 8.71 -24.02
CA THR A 234 23.47 9.52 -24.65
C THR A 234 24.83 8.82 -24.60
N ASP A 235 24.95 7.72 -23.85
CA ASP A 235 26.18 6.95 -23.68
C ASP A 235 26.26 5.83 -24.73
N VAL A 236 27.29 5.94 -25.57
CA VAL A 236 27.66 4.96 -26.60
C VAL A 236 27.90 3.56 -26.02
N ASN A 237 28.50 3.45 -24.85
CA ASN A 237 28.79 2.15 -24.22
C ASN A 237 27.51 1.46 -23.79
N ILE A 238 26.58 2.21 -23.19
CA ILE A 238 25.26 1.68 -22.82
C ILE A 238 24.49 1.28 -24.08
N CYS A 239 24.54 2.09 -25.14
CA CYS A 239 23.90 1.74 -26.41
C CYS A 239 24.44 0.42 -26.99
N ASN A 240 25.76 0.23 -26.98
CA ASN A 240 26.39 -1.02 -27.41
C ASN A 240 25.98 -2.21 -26.54
N ARG A 241 25.91 -2.06 -25.21
CA ARG A 241 25.48 -3.14 -24.30
C ARG A 241 24.02 -3.53 -24.55
N MET A 242 23.12 -2.56 -24.68
CA MET A 242 21.70 -2.79 -24.97
C MET A 242 21.51 -3.44 -26.36
N TYR A 243 22.24 -2.95 -27.36
CA TYR A 243 22.26 -3.50 -28.71
C TYR A 243 22.65 -4.99 -28.69
N ARG A 244 23.76 -5.33 -28.02
CA ARG A 244 24.22 -6.71 -27.86
C ARG A 244 23.17 -7.57 -27.16
N ALA A 245 22.59 -7.07 -26.07
CA ALA A 245 21.57 -7.79 -25.32
C ALA A 245 20.25 -8.02 -26.08
N GLY A 246 20.08 -7.40 -27.25
CA GLY A 246 18.85 -7.42 -28.03
C GLY A 246 17.76 -6.49 -27.47
N ILE A 247 18.08 -5.60 -26.52
CA ILE A 247 17.10 -4.65 -25.96
C ILE A 247 16.96 -3.46 -26.93
N PRO A 248 15.72 -3.05 -27.29
CA PRO A 248 15.49 -1.83 -28.06
C PRO A 248 16.18 -0.61 -27.44
N VAL A 249 16.99 0.09 -28.23
CA VAL A 249 17.77 1.24 -27.75
C VAL A 249 17.80 2.38 -28.76
N TRP A 250 17.78 3.60 -28.23
CA TRP A 250 17.83 4.84 -29.01
C TRP A 250 18.96 5.73 -28.47
N LEU A 251 20.00 5.91 -29.29
CA LEU A 251 21.15 6.78 -28.97
C LEU A 251 20.84 8.22 -29.39
N ILE A 252 20.86 9.13 -28.43
CA ILE A 252 20.66 10.56 -28.61
C ILE A 252 22.03 11.23 -28.74
N ARG A 253 22.25 11.95 -29.84
CA ARG A 253 23.49 12.68 -30.11
C ARG A 253 23.20 14.14 -30.49
N PRO A 254 24.09 15.07 -30.16
CA PRO A 254 24.01 16.42 -30.71
C PRO A 254 24.25 16.39 -32.22
N SER A 255 23.57 17.27 -32.96
CA SER A 255 23.62 17.34 -34.42
C SER A 255 25.03 17.56 -34.99
N ASN A 256 25.91 18.24 -34.26
CA ASN A 256 27.31 18.44 -34.65
C ASN A 256 28.09 17.13 -34.80
N SER A 257 27.61 16.04 -34.20
CA SER A 257 28.23 14.72 -34.28
C SER A 257 27.91 14.00 -35.59
N LEU A 258 27.03 14.54 -36.45
CA LEU A 258 26.52 13.88 -37.65
C LEU A 258 27.61 13.29 -38.54
N HIS A 259 28.74 13.98 -38.70
CA HIS A 259 29.90 13.53 -39.50
C HIS A 259 30.47 12.16 -39.08
N SER A 260 30.21 11.72 -37.84
CA SER A 260 30.67 10.45 -37.28
C SER A 260 29.60 9.35 -37.29
N ILE A 261 28.42 9.62 -37.86
CA ILE A 261 27.24 8.78 -37.75
C ILE A 261 26.88 8.16 -39.10
N CYS A 262 26.75 6.84 -39.11
CA CYS A 262 26.28 6.09 -40.26
C CYS A 262 24.80 5.73 -40.09
N ILE A 263 23.92 6.13 -41.03
CA ILE A 263 22.46 5.87 -40.94
C ILE A 263 21.97 5.20 -42.23
N MET A 264 21.27 4.07 -42.11
CA MET A 264 20.75 3.34 -43.29
C MET A 264 19.48 3.96 -43.86
N SER A 265 18.58 4.43 -42.99
CA SER A 265 17.29 5.00 -43.39
C SER A 265 16.82 6.09 -42.43
N VAL A 266 16.07 7.06 -42.94
CA VAL A 266 15.43 8.10 -42.13
C VAL A 266 14.04 7.60 -41.75
N ALA A 267 13.67 7.75 -40.48
CA ALA A 267 12.32 7.47 -39.99
C ALA A 267 11.80 8.70 -39.23
N PRO A 268 10.50 9.03 -39.33
CA PRO A 268 9.93 10.09 -38.50
C PRO A 268 10.00 9.69 -37.03
N ALA A 269 10.30 10.66 -36.16
CA ALA A 269 10.19 10.46 -34.72
C ALA A 269 8.71 10.44 -34.33
N GLN A 270 8.28 9.36 -33.70
CA GLN A 270 6.92 9.19 -33.21
C GLN A 270 6.70 10.04 -31.97
N MET A 271 5.75 10.96 -32.05
CA MET A 271 5.30 11.72 -30.90
C MET A 271 4.37 10.87 -30.03
N PRO A 272 4.32 11.11 -28.70
CA PRO A 272 3.35 10.46 -27.83
C PRO A 272 1.89 10.71 -28.25
N ASN A 273 1.62 11.88 -28.83
CA ASN A 273 0.29 12.27 -29.28
C ASN A 273 -0.25 11.31 -30.36
N GLY A 274 -1.46 10.78 -30.14
CA GLY A 274 -2.09 9.79 -31.01
C GLY A 274 -1.65 8.34 -30.77
N ILE A 275 -0.70 8.10 -29.85
CA ILE A 275 -0.28 6.77 -29.39
C ILE A 275 -0.68 6.56 -27.93
N LEU A 276 -0.48 7.58 -27.09
CA LEU A 276 -0.78 7.56 -25.67
C LEU A 276 -1.92 8.53 -25.36
N GLU A 277 -2.60 8.26 -24.24
CA GLU A 277 -3.59 9.17 -23.67
C GLU A 277 -2.86 10.32 -22.98
N LEU A 278 -3.15 11.56 -23.41
CA LEU A 278 -2.51 12.77 -22.92
C LEU A 278 -3.48 13.66 -22.14
N GLU A 279 -4.78 13.39 -22.19
CA GLU A 279 -5.78 14.18 -21.47
C GLU A 279 -5.66 13.92 -19.96
N PRO A 280 -5.64 14.97 -19.12
CA PRO A 280 -5.66 14.80 -17.67
C PRO A 280 -6.92 14.06 -17.18
N ALA A 281 -6.79 13.24 -16.15
CA ALA A 281 -7.95 12.67 -15.46
C ALA A 281 -8.80 13.76 -14.77
N ILE A 282 -10.13 13.58 -14.76
CA ILE A 282 -11.09 14.53 -14.18
C ILE A 282 -11.57 14.08 -12.78
N ARG A 283 -11.40 14.99 -11.81
CA ARG A 283 -11.99 15.20 -10.46
C ARG A 283 -11.65 14.33 -9.21
N PRO A 284 -11.44 15.05 -8.07
CA PRO A 284 -10.68 16.31 -8.02
C PRO A 284 -9.37 16.06 -8.77
N SER A 285 -8.92 16.96 -9.66
CA SER A 285 -7.77 16.65 -10.54
C SER A 285 -6.64 16.05 -9.72
N TYR A 286 -6.20 14.84 -10.09
CA TYR A 286 -5.08 14.22 -9.40
C TYR A 286 -3.89 15.17 -9.49
N PRO A 287 -3.34 15.62 -8.35
CA PRO A 287 -2.23 16.56 -8.37
C PRO A 287 -1.03 15.92 -9.09
N ALA A 288 -0.13 16.76 -9.57
CA ALA A 288 1.15 16.27 -10.03
C ALA A 288 1.85 15.53 -8.89
N ILE A 289 2.26 14.29 -9.16
CA ILE A 289 2.99 13.46 -8.20
C ILE A 289 4.49 13.76 -8.23
N TYR A 290 4.95 14.41 -9.32
CA TYR A 290 6.34 14.81 -9.49
C TYR A 290 6.44 16.01 -10.44
N THR A 291 7.23 17.01 -10.04
CA THR A 291 7.67 18.09 -10.92
C THR A 291 9.18 18.22 -10.80
N GLY A 292 9.91 18.08 -11.91
CA GLY A 292 11.38 18.17 -11.91
C GLY A 292 12.04 17.42 -13.06
N GLY A 293 13.37 17.43 -13.11
CA GLY A 293 14.13 16.72 -14.14
C GLY A 293 13.89 15.19 -14.14
N SER A 294 14.11 14.53 -15.29
CA SER A 294 13.92 13.07 -15.41
C SER A 294 15.05 12.26 -14.73
N THR A 295 15.08 12.31 -13.40
CA THR A 295 16.04 11.64 -12.51
C THR A 295 15.40 10.43 -11.81
N ILE A 296 16.17 9.71 -10.98
CA ILE A 296 15.66 8.61 -10.15
C ILE A 296 14.46 9.01 -9.28
N ASN A 297 14.39 10.28 -8.85
CA ASN A 297 13.28 10.80 -8.04
C ASN A 297 11.92 10.71 -8.74
N LYS A 298 11.88 10.79 -10.08
CA LYS A 298 10.65 10.59 -10.85
C LYS A 298 10.10 9.18 -10.65
N TYR A 299 10.97 8.18 -10.68
CA TYR A 299 10.60 6.77 -10.55
C TYR A 299 10.25 6.41 -9.11
N LEU A 300 10.94 7.01 -8.13
CA LEU A 300 10.55 6.91 -6.73
C LEU A 300 9.15 7.50 -6.50
N ALA A 301 8.81 8.63 -7.13
CA ALA A 301 7.47 9.19 -7.06
C ALA A 301 6.40 8.27 -7.69
N LEU A 302 6.69 7.65 -8.84
CA LEU A 302 5.80 6.66 -9.49
C LEU A 302 5.60 5.40 -8.62
N ALA A 303 6.68 4.88 -8.04
CA ALA A 303 6.62 3.75 -7.11
C ALA A 303 5.82 4.10 -5.86
N ASN A 304 6.08 5.26 -5.24
CA ASN A 304 5.35 5.74 -4.07
C ASN A 304 3.85 5.95 -4.36
N HIS A 305 3.50 6.48 -5.54
CA HIS A 305 2.11 6.60 -5.95
C HIS A 305 1.39 5.24 -6.03
N SER A 306 2.10 4.18 -6.43
CA SER A 306 1.53 2.82 -6.44
C SER A 306 1.32 2.28 -5.03
N LEU A 307 2.08 2.76 -4.05
CA LEU A 307 1.94 2.39 -2.63
C LEU A 307 0.85 3.19 -1.91
N VAL A 308 0.38 4.33 -2.43
CA VAL A 308 -0.69 5.13 -1.79
C VAL A 308 -1.94 4.29 -1.50
N TYR A 309 -2.21 3.26 -2.31
CA TYR A 309 -3.34 2.35 -2.11
C TYR A 309 -3.15 1.33 -0.98
N LEU A 310 -1.93 1.17 -0.49
CA LEU A 310 -1.58 0.31 0.65
C LEU A 310 -1.34 1.13 1.93
N VAL A 311 -1.29 2.46 1.81
CA VAL A 311 -1.03 3.38 2.92
C VAL A 311 -2.35 3.92 3.44
N TYR A 312 -2.57 3.80 4.75
CA TYR A 312 -3.77 4.29 5.41
C TYR A 312 -3.45 5.61 6.12
N PRO A 313 -4.28 6.65 6.03
CA PRO A 313 -4.04 7.88 6.78
C PRO A 313 -4.01 7.57 8.28
N ASP A 314 -3.17 8.27 9.04
CA ASP A 314 -3.27 8.26 10.50
C ASP A 314 -4.52 9.06 10.91
N PRO A 315 -5.59 8.42 11.38
CA PRO A 315 -6.81 9.13 11.70
C PRO A 315 -6.59 10.13 12.86
N PHE A 316 -5.58 9.93 13.71
CA PHE A 316 -5.28 10.79 14.85
C PHE A 316 -4.30 11.93 14.53
N GLY A 317 -3.61 11.89 13.39
CA GLY A 317 -2.45 12.75 13.10
C GLY A 317 -2.76 14.15 12.55
N SER A 318 -3.85 14.33 11.79
CA SER A 318 -4.06 15.56 11.00
C SER A 318 -4.16 16.87 11.79
N ILE A 319 -4.57 16.86 13.05
CA ILE A 319 -4.80 18.10 13.82
C ILE A 319 -3.52 18.68 14.40
N ARG A 320 -2.60 17.83 14.90
CA ARG A 320 -1.36 18.32 15.52
C ARG A 320 -0.35 18.85 14.50
N ALA A 321 -0.42 18.37 13.26
CA ALA A 321 0.38 18.88 12.14
C ALA A 321 -0.08 20.26 11.63
N GLN A 322 -1.36 20.63 11.80
CA GLN A 322 -1.95 21.87 11.28
C GLN A 322 -1.63 23.14 12.10
N GLY A 323 -0.68 23.09 13.04
CA GLY A 323 -0.25 24.25 13.83
C GLY A 323 0.36 25.41 13.04
N ASN A 324 0.59 25.29 11.72
CA ASN A 324 1.29 26.31 10.92
C ASN A 324 0.74 26.57 9.50
N VAL A 325 -0.45 26.11 9.11
CA VAL A 325 -0.99 26.41 7.76
C VAL A 325 -2.44 26.89 7.85
N SER A 326 -2.72 28.05 7.25
CA SER A 326 -4.06 28.60 7.12
C SER A 326 -4.99 27.60 6.41
N PRO A 327 -6.19 27.31 6.95
CA PRO A 327 -7.05 26.28 6.38
C PRO A 327 -7.64 26.73 5.04
N THR A 328 -7.48 25.89 4.02
CA THR A 328 -8.29 25.94 2.79
C THR A 328 -9.77 25.75 3.12
N ALA A 329 -10.62 26.51 2.43
CA ALA A 329 -11.99 26.86 2.80
C ALA A 329 -13.03 25.70 2.92
N ASN A 330 -12.64 24.44 2.75
CA ASN A 330 -13.58 23.30 2.74
C ASN A 330 -13.42 22.31 3.90
N SER A 331 -12.48 22.51 4.82
CA SER A 331 -12.43 21.71 6.06
C SER A 331 -13.45 22.24 7.07
N ARG A 332 -14.60 21.58 7.18
CA ARG A 332 -15.53 21.77 8.31
C ARG A 332 -14.86 21.20 9.57
N THR A 333 -13.91 21.96 10.10
CA THR A 333 -13.29 21.70 11.40
C THR A 333 -14.37 21.60 12.47
N PHE A 334 -14.20 20.67 13.41
CA PHE A 334 -14.97 20.58 14.66
C PHE A 334 -14.76 21.88 15.47
N LYS A 335 -15.45 22.96 15.08
CA LYS A 335 -15.44 24.21 15.83
C LYS A 335 -16.52 24.20 16.91
N GLU A 336 -16.00 24.33 18.13
CA GLU A 336 -16.62 24.89 19.33
C GLU A 336 -17.71 24.09 20.06
N GLY A 337 -17.46 23.85 21.36
CA GLY A 337 -18.55 23.61 22.31
C GLY A 337 -18.27 22.75 23.55
N ILE A 338 -17.08 22.17 23.74
CA ILE A 338 -16.80 21.39 24.96
C ILE A 338 -15.56 21.94 25.65
N LYS A 339 -15.75 22.76 26.69
CA LYS A 339 -14.72 22.96 27.71
C LYS A 339 -14.50 21.61 28.40
N ILE A 340 -13.39 20.96 28.12
CA ILE A 340 -12.93 19.78 28.86
C ILE A 340 -11.91 20.29 29.87
N GLU A 341 -12.39 20.69 31.06
CA GLU A 341 -11.51 20.68 32.22
C GLU A 341 -11.19 19.20 32.50
N ALA A 342 -9.91 18.85 32.47
CA ALA A 342 -9.45 17.54 32.89
C ALA A 342 -9.63 17.45 34.41
N ASP A 343 -10.83 17.10 34.86
CA ASP A 343 -11.08 16.74 36.24
C ASP A 343 -10.53 15.31 36.46
N PRO A 344 -9.59 15.11 37.41
CA PRO A 344 -9.18 13.79 37.87
C PRO A 344 -10.34 12.90 38.37
N ALA A 345 -11.55 13.46 38.53
CA ALA A 345 -12.77 12.76 38.91
C ALA A 345 -13.33 11.74 37.89
N ALA A 346 -12.72 11.55 36.71
CA ALA A 346 -13.11 10.45 35.81
C ALA A 346 -12.88 9.03 36.39
N LEU A 347 -12.34 8.92 37.60
CA LEU A 347 -12.25 7.70 38.40
C LEU A 347 -13.47 7.44 39.31
N SER A 348 -14.44 8.35 39.44
CA SER A 348 -15.61 8.14 40.31
C SER A 348 -16.91 8.02 39.52
N GLY A 349 -17.34 6.78 39.27
CA GLY A 349 -18.71 6.43 38.87
C GLY A 349 -18.87 5.58 37.61
N GLY A 350 -17.80 5.34 36.84
CA GLY A 350 -17.81 4.55 35.60
C GLY A 350 -17.03 3.24 35.69
N ARG A 351 -17.21 2.34 34.70
CA ARG A 351 -16.45 1.09 34.55
C ARG A 351 -14.95 1.40 34.41
N ASN A 352 -14.09 0.68 35.14
CA ASN A 352 -12.65 0.76 34.94
C ASN A 352 -12.28 0.32 33.51
N LYS A 353 -11.67 1.23 32.73
CA LYS A 353 -11.29 0.98 31.33
C LYS A 353 -9.98 0.18 31.20
N PHE A 354 -9.22 0.04 32.28
CA PHE A 354 -8.01 -0.77 32.35
C PHE A 354 -8.29 -2.23 32.74
N GLU A 355 -9.56 -2.58 32.98
CA GLU A 355 -10.01 -3.94 33.29
C GLU A 355 -10.96 -4.47 32.20
N ASP A 356 -10.93 -5.78 31.96
CA ASP A 356 -11.82 -6.45 30.99
C ASP A 356 -13.29 -6.44 31.47
N PRO A 357 -14.28 -6.20 30.59
CA PRO A 357 -15.68 -6.32 30.98
C PRO A 357 -16.07 -7.79 31.13
N VAL A 358 -16.93 -8.09 32.11
CA VAL A 358 -17.49 -9.44 32.27
C VAL A 358 -18.55 -9.65 31.19
N SER A 359 -18.23 -10.44 30.17
CA SER A 359 -19.15 -10.82 29.10
C SER A 359 -18.72 -12.12 28.42
N PRO A 360 -19.66 -13.02 28.07
CA PRO A 360 -19.35 -14.24 27.32
C PRO A 360 -18.93 -13.95 25.86
N PHE A 361 -19.24 -12.77 25.32
CA PHE A 361 -18.87 -12.39 23.95
C PHE A 361 -17.53 -11.67 23.88
N LEU A 362 -16.85 -11.45 25.00
CA LEU A 362 -15.54 -10.82 25.00
C LEU A 362 -14.45 -11.90 24.79
N PRO A 363 -13.70 -11.86 23.68
CA PRO A 363 -12.59 -12.76 23.49
C PRO A 363 -11.51 -12.50 24.55
N PRO A 364 -10.84 -13.53 25.08
CA PRO A 364 -9.79 -13.34 26.08
C PRO A 364 -8.62 -12.50 25.54
N ALA A 365 -8.22 -11.48 26.30
CA ALA A 365 -6.99 -10.76 26.04
C ALA A 365 -5.76 -11.66 26.21
N ILE A 366 -4.72 -11.40 25.43
CA ILE A 366 -3.44 -12.10 25.55
C ILE A 366 -2.88 -11.84 26.96
N PRO A 367 -2.45 -12.87 27.73
CA PRO A 367 -2.17 -12.72 29.16
C PRO A 367 -1.17 -11.62 29.53
N LEU A 368 -0.06 -11.50 28.80
CA LEU A 368 0.94 -10.45 29.06
C LEU A 368 0.40 -9.05 28.77
N TRP A 369 -0.39 -8.89 27.72
CA TRP A 369 -1.04 -7.63 27.37
C TRP A 369 -2.10 -7.22 28.40
N ARG A 370 -2.88 -8.17 28.91
CA ARG A 370 -3.82 -7.93 30.02
C ARG A 370 -3.08 -7.46 31.27
N LYS A 371 -2.05 -8.20 31.68
CA LYS A 371 -1.21 -7.85 32.84
C LYS A 371 -0.59 -6.46 32.66
N ALA A 372 -0.08 -6.14 31.48
CA ALA A 372 0.50 -4.84 31.18
C ALA A 372 -0.53 -3.70 31.28
N LEU A 373 -1.75 -3.92 30.79
CA LEU A 373 -2.84 -2.94 30.85
C LEU A 373 -3.30 -2.66 32.29
N GLU A 374 -3.49 -3.70 33.09
CA GLU A 374 -3.93 -3.59 34.49
C GLU A 374 -2.90 -2.89 35.38
N ASN A 375 -1.61 -2.99 35.04
CA ASN A 375 -0.50 -2.42 35.81
C ASN A 375 -0.02 -1.04 35.30
N VAL A 376 -0.79 -0.35 34.44
CA VAL A 376 -0.45 1.03 34.04
C VAL A 376 -0.57 1.95 35.25
N ASP A 377 0.54 2.56 35.66
CA ASP A 377 0.52 3.57 36.71
C ASP A 377 -0.07 4.88 36.20
N LEU A 378 -1.33 5.13 36.57
CA LEU A 378 -2.08 6.31 36.16
C LEU A 378 -1.57 7.60 36.80
N ARG A 379 -0.80 7.52 37.91
CA ARG A 379 -0.38 8.68 38.71
C ARG A 379 0.98 9.23 38.33
N SER A 380 1.84 8.41 37.73
CA SER A 380 3.19 8.79 37.29
C SER A 380 3.30 9.05 35.78
N ALA A 381 2.17 9.20 35.10
CA ALA A 381 2.18 9.41 33.65
C ALA A 381 2.67 10.81 33.29
N GLU A 382 3.83 10.86 32.63
CA GLU A 382 4.32 12.05 31.95
C GLU A 382 3.59 12.14 30.59
N PHE A 383 2.75 13.17 30.45
CA PHE A 383 2.00 13.40 29.21
C PHE A 383 2.88 14.13 28.21
N GLN A 384 3.02 13.56 27.01
CA GLN A 384 3.88 14.12 25.97
C GLN A 384 3.37 15.48 25.45
N TYR A 385 2.05 15.71 25.54
CA TYR A 385 1.40 16.93 25.06
C TYR A 385 0.64 17.59 26.21
N PRO A 386 0.81 18.91 26.41
CA PRO A 386 0.16 19.63 27.51
C PRO A 386 -1.35 19.76 27.29
N ASP A 387 -1.76 20.06 26.05
CA ASP A 387 -3.16 20.24 25.67
C ASP A 387 -3.81 18.93 25.24
N LEU A 388 -5.06 18.74 25.64
CA LEU A 388 -5.88 17.60 25.26
C LEU A 388 -6.78 17.98 24.09
N LEU A 389 -6.58 17.35 22.94
CA LEU A 389 -7.46 17.53 21.80
C LEU A 389 -8.65 16.55 21.88
N PRO A 390 -9.85 16.94 21.40
CA PRO A 390 -11.00 16.04 21.35
C PRO A 390 -10.72 14.72 20.60
N THR A 391 -9.82 14.74 19.61
CA THR A 391 -9.40 13.55 18.85
C THR A 391 -8.54 12.57 19.65
N ASP A 392 -7.80 13.03 20.66
CA ASP A 392 -6.93 12.18 21.49
C ASP A 392 -7.76 11.15 22.28
N LEU A 393 -8.99 11.55 22.65
CA LEU A 393 -9.98 10.72 23.33
C LEU A 393 -10.93 9.98 22.37
N GLY A 394 -10.87 10.26 21.08
CA GLY A 394 -11.75 9.68 20.07
C GLY A 394 -11.38 8.25 19.69
N TYR A 395 -12.25 7.61 18.93
CA TYR A 395 -12.06 6.26 18.42
C TYR A 395 -12.39 6.21 16.93
N VAL A 396 -11.56 5.50 16.16
CA VAL A 396 -11.72 5.25 14.71
C VAL A 396 -12.88 4.30 14.44
N PHE A 397 -13.02 3.30 15.31
CA PHE A 397 -14.14 2.38 15.34
C PHE A 397 -14.75 2.38 16.75
N PRO A 398 -16.00 1.94 16.93
CA PRO A 398 -16.58 1.82 18.26
C PRO A 398 -15.69 1.02 19.22
N GLU A 399 -15.67 1.43 20.49
CA GLU A 399 -15.00 0.65 21.53
C GLU A 399 -15.73 -0.68 21.75
N PRO A 400 -15.05 -1.84 21.75
CA PRO A 400 -15.70 -3.14 21.97
C PRO A 400 -16.58 -3.20 23.22
N ALA A 401 -16.11 -2.61 24.33
CA ALA A 401 -16.86 -2.54 25.58
C ALA A 401 -18.20 -1.77 25.46
N SER A 402 -18.37 -0.92 24.44
CA SER A 402 -19.62 -0.20 24.22
C SER A 402 -20.76 -1.10 23.73
N LEU A 403 -20.43 -2.18 23.01
CA LEU A 403 -21.40 -3.21 22.59
C LEU A 403 -21.68 -4.19 23.75
N LEU A 404 -20.71 -4.41 24.63
CA LEU A 404 -20.80 -5.38 25.73
C LEU A 404 -21.47 -4.83 26.99
N SER A 405 -21.34 -3.53 27.26
CA SER A 405 -21.86 -2.87 28.48
C SER A 405 -23.39 -2.67 28.50
N VAL A 406 -24.11 -3.15 27.48
CA VAL A 406 -25.56 -2.98 27.37
C VAL A 406 -26.27 -4.08 28.16
N GLN A 407 -26.99 -3.70 29.21
CA GLN A 407 -27.66 -4.66 30.12
C GLN A 407 -28.87 -5.37 29.49
N SER A 408 -29.56 -4.73 28.54
CA SER A 408 -30.72 -5.33 27.86
C SER A 408 -30.25 -6.18 26.67
N PRO A 409 -30.57 -7.49 26.62
CA PRO A 409 -30.18 -8.37 25.50
C PRO A 409 -30.68 -7.87 24.14
N ASP A 410 -31.93 -7.39 24.08
CA ASP A 410 -32.51 -6.86 22.83
C ASP A 410 -31.79 -5.60 22.36
N ARG A 411 -31.44 -4.72 23.30
CA ARG A 411 -30.68 -3.52 22.99
C ARG A 411 -29.24 -3.85 22.57
N GLN A 412 -28.62 -4.86 23.18
CA GLN A 412 -27.31 -5.35 22.81
C GLN A 412 -27.31 -5.94 21.39
N LYS A 413 -28.30 -6.76 21.05
CA LYS A 413 -28.51 -7.24 19.67
C LYS A 413 -28.70 -6.07 18.68
N GLY A 414 -29.44 -5.03 19.07
CA GLY A 414 -29.57 -3.80 18.27
C GLY A 414 -28.23 -3.10 17.99
N PHE A 415 -27.31 -3.09 18.97
CA PHE A 415 -25.97 -2.52 18.80
C PHE A 415 -25.13 -3.34 17.81
N PHE A 416 -25.13 -4.67 17.93
CA PHE A 416 -24.46 -5.55 16.98
C PHE A 416 -25.00 -5.39 15.56
N ARG A 417 -26.33 -5.37 15.42
CA ARG A 417 -26.99 -5.17 14.11
C ARG A 417 -26.59 -3.84 13.47
N THR A 418 -26.60 -2.77 14.27
CA THR A 418 -26.20 -1.44 13.80
C THR A 418 -24.71 -1.41 13.44
N TRP A 419 -23.83 -2.03 14.24
CA TRP A 419 -22.42 -2.14 13.89
C TRP A 419 -22.23 -2.81 12.52
N LEU A 420 -22.79 -4.00 12.32
CA LEU A 420 -22.66 -4.74 11.06
C LEU A 420 -23.21 -3.97 9.86
N ARG A 421 -24.29 -3.21 10.06
CA ARG A 421 -24.89 -2.35 9.03
C ARG A 421 -23.96 -1.22 8.57
N TYR A 422 -23.19 -0.63 9.49
CA TYR A 422 -22.27 0.47 9.21
C TYR A 422 -20.81 0.03 9.03
N ARG A 423 -20.48 -1.24 9.33
CA ARG A 423 -19.12 -1.80 9.31
C ARG A 423 -18.36 -1.47 8.04
N HIS A 424 -18.97 -1.74 6.87
CA HIS A 424 -18.34 -1.50 5.57
C HIS A 424 -18.15 -0.01 5.26
N ALA A 425 -19.13 0.83 5.62
CA ALA A 425 -18.99 2.29 5.50
C ALA A 425 -17.81 2.81 6.33
N LEU A 426 -17.65 2.30 7.53
CA LEU A 426 -16.57 2.71 8.44
C LEU A 426 -15.20 2.24 7.99
N ILE A 427 -15.07 0.98 7.58
CA ILE A 427 -13.82 0.46 7.01
C ILE A 427 -13.44 1.25 5.75
N TYR A 428 -14.43 1.56 4.89
CA TYR A 428 -14.21 2.36 3.68
C TYR A 428 -13.79 3.81 3.96
N CYS A 429 -14.35 4.45 4.99
CA CYS A 429 -13.92 5.79 5.40
C CYS A 429 -12.43 5.81 5.73
N VAL A 430 -11.95 4.80 6.48
CA VAL A 430 -10.54 4.70 6.90
C VAL A 430 -9.62 4.29 5.76
N SER A 431 -10.13 3.62 4.72
CA SER A 431 -9.35 3.25 3.53
C SER A 431 -9.15 4.39 2.55
N SER A 432 -9.99 5.44 2.61
CA SER A 432 -9.99 6.54 1.65
C SER A 432 -9.04 7.66 2.09
N GLY A 433 -7.82 7.70 1.54
CA GLY A 433 -6.77 8.66 1.88
C GLY A 433 -7.04 10.15 1.56
N GLY A 434 -8.24 10.49 1.10
CA GLY A 434 -8.66 11.87 0.78
C GLY A 434 -9.31 12.64 1.93
N PHE A 435 -9.57 11.99 3.06
CA PHE A 435 -10.36 12.58 4.15
C PHE A 435 -9.62 12.54 5.49
N ASP A 436 -9.70 13.65 6.23
CA ASP A 436 -9.36 13.71 7.65
C ASP A 436 -10.40 12.88 8.42
N THR A 437 -10.23 11.56 8.45
CA THR A 437 -11.06 10.65 9.25
C THR A 437 -10.79 10.88 10.73
N GLN A 438 -11.39 11.94 11.28
CA GLN A 438 -11.17 12.30 12.67
C GLN A 438 -11.84 11.29 13.62
N PRO A 439 -11.12 10.82 14.65
CA PRO A 439 -11.65 9.93 15.66
C PRO A 439 -12.89 10.52 16.31
N MET A 440 -13.98 9.76 16.34
CA MET A 440 -15.23 10.23 16.94
C MET A 440 -15.25 9.95 18.46
N PRO A 441 -15.81 10.85 19.28
CA PRO A 441 -16.03 10.58 20.70
C PRO A 441 -16.95 9.38 20.94
N ASN A 442 -16.74 8.63 22.02
CA ASN A 442 -17.56 7.47 22.35
C ASN A 442 -19.06 7.83 22.53
N THR A 443 -19.38 9.05 22.96
CA THR A 443 -20.77 9.53 23.04
C THR A 443 -21.47 9.58 21.69
N VAL A 444 -20.75 9.99 20.63
CA VAL A 444 -21.25 10.01 19.24
C VAL A 444 -21.40 8.58 18.73
N TRP A 445 -20.42 7.71 19.00
CA TRP A 445 -20.51 6.29 18.67
C TRP A 445 -21.73 5.61 19.29
N ARG A 446 -21.98 5.81 20.59
CA ARG A 446 -23.14 5.23 21.27
C ARG A 446 -24.46 5.74 20.70
N ALA A 447 -24.53 7.01 20.31
CA ALA A 447 -25.72 7.56 19.67
C ALA A 447 -25.99 6.87 18.31
N LEU A 448 -24.94 6.66 17.50
CA LEU A 448 -25.04 5.92 16.24
C LEU A 448 -25.49 4.47 16.46
N LEU A 449 -24.85 3.74 17.37
CA LEU A 449 -25.16 2.33 17.65
C LEU A 449 -26.58 2.09 18.20
N THR A 450 -27.24 3.12 18.73
CA THR A 450 -28.63 2.99 19.22
C THR A 450 -29.66 3.18 18.09
N HIS A 451 -29.26 3.44 16.84
CA HIS A 451 -30.17 3.75 15.73
C HIS A 451 -31.27 2.71 15.54
N ASP A 452 -30.91 1.45 15.31
CA ASP A 452 -31.88 0.38 14.99
C ASP A 452 -32.80 0.06 16.18
N PHE A 453 -32.32 0.27 17.41
CA PHE A 453 -33.13 0.07 18.61
C PHE A 453 -34.17 1.17 18.80
N VAL A 454 -33.82 2.45 18.52
CA VAL A 454 -34.75 3.58 18.66
C VAL A 454 -35.75 3.63 17.51
N ALA A 455 -35.33 3.31 16.27
CA ALA A 455 -36.20 3.27 15.10
C ALA A 455 -37.39 2.29 15.29
N LYS A 456 -37.15 1.15 15.95
CA LYS A 456 -38.21 0.18 16.29
C LYS A 456 -39.16 0.62 17.41
N ASN A 457 -38.75 1.56 18.27
CA ASN A 457 -39.39 1.79 19.58
C ASN A 457 -39.88 3.24 19.81
N THR A 458 -39.81 4.16 18.83
CA THR A 458 -40.17 5.57 19.07
C THR A 458 -40.85 6.22 17.87
N THR A 459 -42.07 6.72 18.07
CA THR A 459 -42.90 7.47 17.09
C THR A 459 -43.00 8.98 17.39
N GLY A 460 -42.11 9.52 18.22
CA GLY A 460 -42.19 10.89 18.76
C GLY A 460 -41.33 11.93 18.03
N ASN A 461 -41.89 13.12 17.80
CA ASN A 461 -41.40 14.18 16.90
C ASN A 461 -40.48 15.25 17.56
N THR A 462 -39.77 14.92 18.64
CA THR A 462 -38.95 15.91 19.40
C THR A 462 -37.46 15.66 19.21
N GLN A 463 -36.72 16.66 18.71
CA GLN A 463 -35.28 16.56 18.42
C GLN A 463 -34.46 16.45 19.71
N THR A 464 -34.13 15.22 20.13
CA THR A 464 -33.36 14.96 21.35
C THR A 464 -31.86 15.16 21.14
N ARG A 465 -31.08 15.40 22.21
CA ARG A 465 -29.60 15.44 22.16
C ARG A 465 -28.97 14.20 21.51
N SER A 466 -29.63 13.05 21.60
CA SER A 466 -29.25 11.79 20.91
C SER A 466 -29.46 11.87 19.39
N GLN A 467 -30.51 12.55 18.93
CA GLN A 467 -30.74 12.82 17.50
C GLN A 467 -29.65 13.70 16.90
N LYS A 468 -29.25 14.77 17.59
CA LYS A 468 -28.16 15.65 17.13
C LYS A 468 -26.82 14.91 16.97
N HIS A 469 -26.46 14.02 17.92
CA HIS A 469 -25.24 13.21 17.78
C HIS A 469 -25.35 12.15 16.66
N ARG A 470 -26.55 11.66 16.35
CA ARG A 470 -26.77 10.76 15.20
C ARG A 470 -26.62 11.48 13.86
N GLU A 471 -27.20 12.67 13.74
CA GLU A 471 -27.02 13.54 12.57
C GLU A 471 -25.53 13.83 12.37
N MET A 472 -24.80 14.18 13.43
CA MET A 472 -23.35 14.39 13.39
C MET A 472 -22.56 13.17 12.90
N ALA A 473 -22.92 11.95 13.34
CA ALA A 473 -22.27 10.72 12.87
C ALA A 473 -22.59 10.43 11.39
N LYS A 474 -23.83 10.69 10.95
CA LYS A 474 -24.22 10.54 9.55
C LYS A 474 -23.53 11.57 8.65
N ASP A 475 -23.45 12.82 9.08
CA ASP A 475 -22.75 13.89 8.38
C ASP A 475 -21.25 13.58 8.25
N PHE A 476 -20.63 13.06 9.31
CA PHE A 476 -19.24 12.60 9.28
C PHE A 476 -19.06 11.49 8.23
N LEU A 477 -19.87 10.43 8.28
CA LEU A 477 -19.84 9.35 7.31
C LEU A 477 -20.04 9.88 5.89
N GLN A 478 -21.06 10.72 5.66
CA GLN A 478 -21.36 11.27 4.34
C GLN A 478 -20.20 12.14 3.81
N SER A 479 -19.55 12.91 4.67
CA SER A 479 -18.40 13.73 4.27
C SER A 479 -17.20 12.91 3.82
N CYS A 480 -17.01 11.71 4.37
CA CYS A 480 -15.97 10.75 3.98
C CYS A 480 -16.32 9.98 2.69
N LEU A 481 -17.55 10.14 2.19
CA LEU A 481 -18.12 9.36 1.08
C LEU A 481 -18.45 10.22 -0.14
N ASP A 482 -18.04 11.49 -0.17
CA ASP A 482 -18.18 12.38 -1.34
C ASP A 482 -17.18 12.00 -2.45
N VAL A 483 -17.29 10.75 -2.90
CA VAL A 483 -16.44 10.07 -3.88
C VAL A 483 -17.34 9.51 -4.98
N GLU A 484 -16.84 9.47 -6.23
CA GLU A 484 -17.62 9.08 -7.40
C GLU A 484 -18.33 7.73 -7.22
N GLY A 485 -19.66 7.80 -7.20
CA GLY A 485 -20.53 6.63 -7.20
C GLY A 485 -20.68 5.92 -5.86
N VAL A 486 -20.22 6.50 -4.75
CA VAL A 486 -20.42 5.93 -3.40
C VAL A 486 -21.47 6.74 -2.65
N GLU A 487 -22.48 6.07 -2.10
CA GLU A 487 -23.59 6.72 -1.40
C GLU A 487 -23.98 5.96 -0.13
N LEU A 488 -24.49 6.69 0.87
CA LEU A 488 -25.19 6.10 2.01
C LEU A 488 -26.67 5.96 1.67
N GLY A 489 -27.11 4.72 1.52
CA GLY A 489 -28.52 4.38 1.46
C GLY A 489 -29.21 4.56 2.81
N ASP A 490 -30.54 4.68 2.77
CA ASP A 490 -31.36 4.74 3.98
C ASP A 490 -31.37 3.37 4.70
N PRO A 491 -30.97 3.31 5.99
CA PRO A 491 -31.00 2.10 6.81
C PRO A 491 -32.30 1.30 6.73
N ASP A 492 -33.43 2.00 6.65
CA ASP A 492 -34.76 1.39 6.73
C ASP A 492 -35.31 1.00 5.34
N SER A 493 -34.80 1.62 4.27
CA SER A 493 -35.18 1.35 2.88
C SER A 493 -34.33 0.26 2.23
N SER A 494 -33.22 -0.16 2.85
CA SER A 494 -32.23 -1.04 2.23
C SER A 494 -32.73 -2.46 1.92
N GLY A 495 -33.68 -3.01 2.69
CA GLY A 495 -34.27 -4.35 2.51
C GLY A 495 -33.28 -5.54 2.60
N LEU A 496 -31.97 -5.29 2.63
CA LEU A 496 -30.93 -6.30 2.63
C LEU A 496 -30.76 -6.91 4.03
N PRO A 497 -30.63 -8.24 4.13
CA PRO A 497 -30.34 -8.89 5.41
C PRO A 497 -28.96 -8.46 5.92
N VAL A 498 -28.87 -8.21 7.22
CA VAL A 498 -27.59 -7.99 7.89
C VAL A 498 -26.94 -9.35 8.08
N ASN A 499 -25.71 -9.52 7.59
CA ASN A 499 -25.02 -10.80 7.60
C ASN A 499 -23.65 -10.69 8.29
N TRP A 500 -23.18 -11.80 8.85
CA TRP A 500 -21.82 -12.00 9.33
C TRP A 500 -21.28 -13.31 8.78
N ASN A 501 -20.14 -13.27 8.10
CA ASN A 501 -19.48 -14.45 7.53
C ASN A 501 -20.43 -15.41 6.76
N GLY A 502 -21.33 -14.85 5.95
CA GLY A 502 -22.32 -15.61 5.17
C GLY A 502 -23.57 -16.07 5.93
N LYS A 503 -23.64 -15.91 7.26
CA LYS A 503 -24.82 -16.18 8.08
C LYS A 503 -25.69 -14.94 8.23
N VAL A 504 -27.00 -15.11 8.26
CA VAL A 504 -27.95 -14.03 8.55
C VAL A 504 -27.90 -13.70 10.04
N PHE A 505 -28.07 -12.42 10.39
CA PHE A 505 -27.95 -11.92 11.77
C PHE A 505 -28.78 -12.70 12.81
N GLU A 506 -29.97 -13.17 12.42
CA GLU A 506 -30.85 -13.90 13.33
C GLU A 506 -30.36 -15.33 13.63
N ASP A 507 -29.48 -15.87 12.79
CA ASP A 507 -28.90 -17.21 12.91
C ASP A 507 -27.55 -17.22 13.64
N LEU A 508 -27.09 -16.06 14.13
CA LEU A 508 -25.79 -15.94 14.79
C LEU A 508 -25.79 -16.56 16.19
N GLY A 509 -24.78 -17.38 16.45
CA GLY A 509 -24.49 -17.98 17.75
C GLY A 509 -23.53 -17.14 18.60
N ASN A 510 -23.20 -17.64 19.79
CA ASN A 510 -22.27 -16.96 20.71
C ASN A 510 -20.87 -16.80 20.11
N ASP A 511 -20.37 -17.82 19.41
CA ASP A 511 -19.08 -17.80 18.75
C ASP A 511 -19.03 -16.70 17.68
N ASP A 512 -20.10 -16.53 16.90
CA ASP A 512 -20.20 -15.45 15.90
C ASP A 512 -20.16 -14.05 16.55
N PHE A 513 -20.79 -13.86 17.72
CA PHE A 513 -20.70 -12.60 18.46
C PHE A 513 -19.30 -12.36 19.04
N GLU A 514 -18.61 -13.42 19.49
CA GLU A 514 -17.20 -13.34 19.91
C GLU A 514 -16.30 -12.93 18.73
N GLU A 515 -16.48 -13.53 17.55
CA GLU A 515 -15.77 -13.18 16.32
C GLU A 515 -15.96 -11.71 15.92
N ILE A 516 -17.18 -11.18 15.99
CA ILE A 516 -17.47 -9.76 15.71
C ILE A 516 -16.71 -8.84 16.66
N ILE A 517 -16.68 -9.18 17.96
CA ILE A 517 -15.98 -8.39 18.97
C ILE A 517 -14.47 -8.51 18.80
N TRP A 518 -13.97 -9.68 18.43
CA TRP A 518 -12.56 -9.89 18.12
C TRP A 518 -12.12 -9.01 16.96
N GLU A 519 -12.86 -9.03 15.84
CA GLU A 519 -12.56 -8.19 14.68
C GLU A 519 -12.53 -6.70 15.04
N LEU A 520 -13.54 -6.25 15.78
CA LEU A 520 -13.62 -4.85 16.21
C LEU A 520 -12.45 -4.48 17.13
N ALA A 521 -12.01 -5.39 18.00
CA ALA A 521 -10.85 -5.18 18.87
C ALA A 521 -9.54 -5.15 18.06
N GLU A 522 -9.39 -6.06 17.09
CA GLU A 522 -8.23 -6.20 16.23
C GLU A 522 -8.05 -4.97 15.32
N LEU A 523 -9.12 -4.51 14.66
CA LEU A 523 -9.11 -3.27 13.85
C LEU A 523 -8.73 -2.06 14.72
N ASN A 524 -9.33 -1.93 15.91
CA ASN A 524 -8.96 -0.86 16.83
C ASN A 524 -7.48 -0.95 17.26
N PHE A 525 -6.96 -2.14 17.55
CA PHE A 525 -5.56 -2.32 17.95
C PHE A 525 -4.60 -1.94 16.83
N ARG A 526 -4.83 -2.40 15.60
CA ARG A 526 -4.02 -2.07 14.41
C ARG A 526 -3.90 -0.56 14.17
N PHE A 527 -5.03 0.15 14.15
CA PHE A 527 -5.04 1.59 13.91
C PHE A 527 -4.51 2.40 15.11
N LYS A 528 -4.65 1.89 16.34
CA LYS A 528 -4.04 2.50 17.53
C LYS A 528 -2.53 2.33 17.56
N LEU A 529 -2.03 1.17 17.14
CA LEU A 529 -0.59 0.95 16.98
C LEU A 529 -0.04 1.90 15.92
N LEU A 530 -0.68 1.97 14.75
CA LEU A 530 -0.30 2.90 13.67
C LEU A 530 -0.26 4.36 14.15
N ALA A 531 -1.28 4.80 14.87
CA ALA A 531 -1.38 6.16 15.39
C ALA A 531 -0.32 6.47 16.46
N LEU A 532 -0.17 5.57 17.45
CA LEU A 532 0.84 5.75 18.49
C LEU A 532 2.24 5.81 17.88
N ASP A 533 2.50 4.87 16.98
CA ASP A 533 3.75 4.80 16.26
C ASP A 533 4.01 6.12 15.51
N SER A 534 3.02 6.65 14.77
CA SER A 534 3.09 7.91 14.02
C SER A 534 3.48 9.10 14.93
N HIS A 535 2.92 9.16 16.13
CA HIS A 535 3.23 10.21 17.11
C HIS A 535 4.56 10.01 17.85
N ALA A 536 4.99 8.77 18.04
CA ALA A 536 6.15 8.43 18.86
C ALA A 536 7.46 8.39 18.07
N THR A 537 7.45 8.59 16.75
CA THR A 537 8.67 8.54 15.92
C THR A 537 9.10 9.91 15.42
N THR A 538 10.31 9.98 14.87
CA THR A 538 10.78 11.08 14.02
C THR A 538 11.01 10.65 12.57
N GLU A 539 10.78 9.37 12.25
CA GLU A 539 11.01 8.80 10.91
C GLU A 539 9.81 8.99 9.97
N SER A 540 10.04 8.92 8.65
CA SER A 540 9.00 9.18 7.63
C SER A 540 7.87 8.15 7.65
N ALA A 541 6.61 8.59 7.59
CA ALA A 541 5.42 7.75 7.75
C ALA A 541 5.31 6.55 6.79
N ALA A 542 5.70 6.69 5.51
CA ALA A 542 5.52 5.64 4.49
C ALA A 542 6.30 4.35 4.80
N SER A 543 7.56 4.48 5.25
CA SER A 543 8.42 3.34 5.59
C SER A 543 7.97 2.59 6.84
N ARG A 544 7.11 3.21 7.67
CA ARG A 544 6.75 2.67 8.98
C ARG A 544 5.44 1.92 8.98
N GLN A 545 4.52 2.21 8.07
CA GLN A 545 3.33 1.38 7.90
C GLN A 545 3.69 -0.05 7.48
N ASP A 546 4.74 -0.23 6.68
CA ASP A 546 5.30 -1.54 6.36
C ASP A 546 5.78 -2.27 7.65
N LEU A 547 6.48 -1.58 8.56
CA LEU A 547 6.88 -2.15 9.85
C LEU A 547 5.67 -2.48 10.75
N VAL A 548 4.66 -1.62 10.79
CA VAL A 548 3.39 -1.90 11.51
C VAL A 548 2.73 -3.14 10.92
N SER A 549 2.66 -3.27 9.59
CA SER A 549 2.03 -4.42 8.93
C SER A 549 2.72 -5.75 9.28
N LYS A 550 4.05 -5.74 9.50
CA LYS A 550 4.83 -6.93 9.91
C LYS A 550 4.54 -7.39 11.34
N CYS A 551 3.85 -6.58 12.15
CA CYS A 551 3.41 -6.98 13.49
C CYS A 551 2.18 -7.91 13.46
N PHE A 552 1.56 -8.11 12.29
CA PHE A 552 0.34 -8.88 12.12
C PHE A 552 0.52 -10.05 11.14
N PRO A 553 -0.22 -11.15 11.31
CA PRO A 553 -0.18 -12.28 10.39
C PRO A 553 -0.39 -11.85 8.94
N ARG A 554 0.47 -12.38 8.06
CA ARG A 554 0.36 -12.20 6.61
C ARG A 554 -0.20 -13.47 6.00
N THR A 555 -1.16 -13.33 5.09
CA THR A 555 -1.61 -14.46 4.27
C THR A 555 -0.57 -14.73 3.18
N SER A 556 -0.69 -15.88 2.49
CA SER A 556 0.11 -16.16 1.29
C SER A 556 -0.05 -15.10 0.19
N LEU A 557 -1.15 -14.36 0.25
CA LEU A 557 -1.49 -13.31 -0.68
C LEU A 557 -1.10 -11.92 -0.19
N GLY A 558 -0.64 -11.71 1.04
CA GLY A 558 -0.26 -10.39 1.57
C GLY A 558 -0.95 -10.03 2.89
N ALA A 559 -0.84 -8.76 3.29
CA ALA A 559 -1.47 -8.23 4.51
C ALA A 559 -2.07 -6.83 4.31
N SER A 560 -3.12 -6.53 5.10
CA SER A 560 -3.74 -5.21 5.16
C SER A 560 -4.17 -4.90 6.59
N LEU A 561 -3.98 -3.65 7.04
CA LEU A 561 -4.45 -3.21 8.35
C LEU A 561 -5.98 -3.16 8.46
N LEU A 562 -6.70 -3.15 7.32
CA LEU A 562 -8.16 -3.13 7.25
C LEU A 562 -8.79 -4.53 7.28
N VAL A 563 -8.00 -5.59 7.12
CA VAL A 563 -8.49 -6.98 7.05
C VAL A 563 -8.04 -7.73 8.30
N ALA A 564 -8.96 -7.87 9.25
CA ALA A 564 -8.80 -8.75 10.39
C ALA A 564 -9.38 -10.14 10.04
N ASP A 565 -8.55 -10.98 9.42
CA ASP A 565 -8.94 -12.34 9.04
C ASP A 565 -9.15 -13.21 10.29
N LEU A 566 -10.36 -13.75 10.45
CA LEU A 566 -10.73 -14.62 11.56
C LEU A 566 -9.81 -15.84 11.68
N SER A 567 -9.29 -16.34 10.55
CA SER A 567 -8.39 -17.48 10.56
C SER A 567 -7.05 -17.20 11.28
N SER A 568 -6.68 -15.91 11.36
CA SER A 568 -5.47 -15.42 12.00
C SER A 568 -5.64 -15.10 13.49
N ALA A 569 -6.85 -15.26 14.05
CA ALA A 569 -7.19 -14.76 15.38
C ALA A 569 -6.38 -15.38 16.54
N ASN A 570 -5.86 -16.59 16.34
CA ASN A 570 -5.02 -17.30 17.31
C ASN A 570 -3.56 -17.44 16.82
N GLN A 571 -3.16 -16.62 15.85
CA GLN A 571 -1.82 -16.56 15.27
C GLN A 571 -1.16 -15.21 15.62
N GLY A 572 0.04 -14.96 15.11
CA GLY A 572 0.69 -13.67 15.33
C GLY A 572 1.12 -13.50 16.78
N LEU A 573 0.83 -12.32 17.35
CA LEU A 573 1.01 -12.07 18.78
C LEU A 573 0.20 -13.03 19.67
N ALA A 574 -0.89 -13.61 19.16
CA ALA A 574 -1.72 -14.58 19.88
C ALA A 574 -1.22 -16.03 19.78
N GLY A 575 -0.10 -16.28 19.08
CA GLY A 575 0.47 -17.62 18.89
C GLY A 575 0.81 -18.33 20.20
N ALA A 576 0.49 -19.62 20.27
CA ALA A 576 0.62 -20.42 21.49
C ALA A 576 2.10 -20.64 21.89
N SER A 577 2.95 -20.93 20.91
CA SER A 577 4.39 -21.12 21.12
C SER A 577 5.18 -19.86 20.74
N TRP A 578 6.41 -19.76 21.26
CA TRP A 578 7.33 -18.69 20.83
C TRP A 578 7.63 -18.79 19.33
N ASP A 579 7.72 -20.00 18.78
CA ASP A 579 7.96 -20.22 17.35
C ASP A 579 6.85 -19.62 16.49
N ASP A 580 5.60 -19.60 16.98
CA ASP A 580 4.46 -19.00 16.27
C ASP A 580 4.41 -17.47 16.39
N ARG A 581 4.83 -16.91 17.53
CA ARG A 581 4.68 -15.46 17.83
C ARG A 581 5.96 -14.64 17.71
N GLY A 582 7.13 -15.27 17.71
CA GLY A 582 8.43 -14.63 17.85
C GLY A 582 8.71 -13.59 16.78
N ASP A 583 8.43 -13.91 15.51
CA ASP A 583 8.63 -12.98 14.38
C ASP A 583 7.82 -11.67 14.56
N TYR A 584 6.59 -11.78 15.08
CA TYR A 584 5.71 -10.64 15.31
C TYR A 584 6.13 -9.83 16.53
N VAL A 585 6.59 -10.50 17.60
CA VAL A 585 7.19 -9.84 18.77
C VAL A 585 8.45 -9.07 18.38
N LEU A 586 9.30 -9.65 17.53
CA LEU A 586 10.53 -9.01 17.06
C LEU A 586 10.26 -7.88 16.06
N ALA A 587 9.22 -8.01 15.22
CA ALA A 587 8.74 -6.91 14.38
C ALA A 587 8.24 -5.73 15.23
N LEU A 588 7.45 -6.01 16.26
CA LEU A 588 6.96 -4.99 17.20
C LEU A 588 8.09 -4.38 18.02
N ARG A 589 9.09 -5.17 18.44
CA ARG A 589 10.32 -4.66 19.07
C ARG A 589 11.02 -3.66 18.15
N LYS A 590 11.26 -4.04 16.89
CA LYS A 590 11.93 -3.18 15.91
C LYS A 590 11.18 -1.86 15.74
N LEU A 591 9.85 -1.92 15.66
CA LEU A 591 8.99 -0.74 15.60
C LEU A 591 9.21 0.18 16.81
N ILE A 592 9.03 -0.36 18.02
CA ILE A 592 9.11 0.39 19.29
C ILE A 592 10.52 0.91 19.58
N SER A 593 11.57 0.22 19.10
CA SER A 593 12.96 0.62 19.32
C SER A 593 13.31 2.01 18.76
N SER A 594 12.55 2.47 17.76
CA SER A 594 12.70 3.78 17.11
C SER A 594 11.89 4.89 17.79
N TRP A 595 11.10 4.57 18.83
CA TRP A 595 10.26 5.56 19.49
C TRP A 595 11.09 6.56 20.31
N CYS A 596 10.60 7.79 20.38
CA CYS A 596 11.21 8.87 21.14
C CYS A 596 10.97 8.67 22.65
N GLY A 597 11.87 9.23 23.47
CA GLY A 597 11.87 9.06 24.91
C GLY A 597 12.68 7.87 25.40
N GLU A 598 12.48 7.51 26.67
CA GLU A 598 13.22 6.43 27.33
C GLU A 598 12.64 5.05 26.98
N VAL A 599 13.15 4.47 25.90
CA VAL A 599 12.84 3.09 25.50
C VAL A 599 13.76 2.11 26.25
N PRO A 600 13.20 1.09 26.93
CA PRO A 600 13.97 0.10 27.69
C PRO A 600 15.12 -0.55 26.90
N PRO A 601 16.30 -0.80 27.53
CA PRO A 601 17.49 -1.32 26.84
C PRO A 601 17.25 -2.62 26.06
N ILE A 602 16.50 -3.57 26.64
CA ILE A 602 16.20 -4.86 25.99
C ILE A 602 15.46 -4.69 24.66
N ILE A 603 14.64 -3.65 24.51
CA ILE A 603 13.92 -3.37 23.25
C ILE A 603 14.89 -2.84 22.18
N LYS A 604 15.90 -2.06 22.59
CA LYS A 604 16.93 -1.52 21.67
C LYS A 604 17.98 -2.55 21.26
N MET A 605 18.13 -3.64 22.00
CA MET A 605 19.11 -4.68 21.70
C MET A 605 18.80 -5.36 20.36
N GLU A 606 19.80 -5.39 19.48
CA GLU A 606 19.81 -6.27 18.32
C GLU A 606 20.62 -7.51 18.64
N LYS A 607 19.96 -8.68 18.60
CA LYS A 607 20.61 -9.96 18.84
C LYS A 607 20.34 -10.89 17.69
N VAL A 608 21.33 -11.68 17.32
CA VAL A 608 21.11 -12.79 16.39
C VAL A 608 20.24 -13.85 17.04
N PHE A 609 20.44 -14.11 18.34
CA PHE A 609 19.73 -15.15 19.10
C PHE A 609 19.05 -14.58 20.35
N TRP A 610 17.84 -15.05 20.62
CA TRP A 610 17.10 -14.79 21.84
C TRP A 610 16.88 -16.12 22.57
N SER A 611 17.26 -16.22 23.85
CA SER A 611 16.83 -17.37 24.66
C SER A 611 15.33 -17.28 24.95
N LEU A 612 14.69 -18.38 25.37
CA LEU A 612 13.27 -18.35 25.74
C LEU A 612 13.01 -17.42 26.94
N GLU A 613 13.95 -17.35 27.86
CA GLU A 613 13.89 -16.46 29.03
C GLU A 613 14.02 -14.99 28.60
N GLU A 614 14.99 -14.67 27.76
CA GLU A 614 15.18 -13.31 27.22
C GLU A 614 13.99 -12.86 26.36
N ALA A 615 13.43 -13.78 25.58
CA ALA A 615 12.24 -13.55 24.76
C ALA A 615 11.01 -13.25 25.62
N ALA A 616 10.81 -14.00 26.71
CA ALA A 616 9.73 -13.76 27.67
C ALA A 616 9.91 -12.42 28.39
N GLU A 617 11.15 -12.08 28.79
CA GLU A 617 11.48 -10.78 29.39
C GLU A 617 11.22 -9.64 28.40
N LEU A 618 11.65 -9.78 27.15
CA LEU A 618 11.41 -8.81 26.09
C LEU A 618 9.91 -8.57 25.92
N GLU A 619 9.11 -9.63 25.80
CA GLU A 619 7.66 -9.52 25.58
C GLU A 619 6.97 -8.82 26.78
N GLU A 620 7.35 -9.15 28.02
CA GLU A 620 6.83 -8.49 29.21
C GLU A 620 7.22 -7.00 29.28
N VAL A 621 8.47 -6.66 29.01
CA VAL A 621 8.95 -5.26 29.03
C VAL A 621 8.30 -4.46 27.89
N MET A 622 8.20 -5.05 26.71
CA MET A 622 7.63 -4.41 25.51
C MET A 622 6.14 -4.11 25.68
N THR A 623 5.35 -5.07 26.16
CA THR A 623 3.90 -4.87 26.38
C THR A 623 3.62 -3.80 27.44
N ARG A 624 4.41 -3.79 28.54
CA ARG A 624 4.34 -2.75 29.57
C ARG A 624 4.69 -1.38 29.01
N HIS A 625 5.78 -1.29 28.23
CA HIS A 625 6.20 -0.04 27.62
C HIS A 625 5.13 0.48 26.65
N TYR A 626 4.56 -0.37 25.78
CA TYR A 626 3.47 0.01 24.89
C TYR A 626 2.28 0.61 25.64
N CYS A 627 1.76 -0.08 26.66
CA CYS A 627 0.58 0.39 27.40
C CYS A 627 0.84 1.72 28.12
N LYS A 628 2.03 1.89 28.72
CA LYS A 628 2.46 3.15 29.35
C LYS A 628 2.55 4.27 28.31
N THR A 629 3.26 4.05 27.21
CA THR A 629 3.45 5.06 26.16
C THR A 629 2.13 5.45 25.52
N PHE A 630 1.23 4.49 25.25
CA PHE A 630 -0.12 4.80 24.75
C PHE A 630 -0.89 5.72 25.71
N TYR A 631 -0.85 5.45 27.01
CA TYR A 631 -1.51 6.28 28.01
C TYR A 631 -0.89 7.69 28.09
N SER A 632 0.44 7.81 28.01
CA SER A 632 1.14 9.10 27.97
C SER A 632 0.77 9.98 26.76
N TYR A 633 0.43 9.37 25.62
CA TYR A 633 0.07 10.10 24.40
C TYR A 633 -1.43 10.41 24.29
N PHE A 634 -2.30 9.44 24.65
CA PHE A 634 -3.75 9.52 24.40
C PHE A 634 -4.60 9.65 25.68
N ARG A 635 -3.99 9.62 26.86
CA ARG A 635 -4.64 9.76 28.19
C ARG A 635 -5.82 8.79 28.43
N ARG A 636 -5.78 7.62 27.79
CA ARG A 636 -6.79 6.57 27.91
C ARG A 636 -6.18 5.18 27.74
N ALA A 637 -6.92 4.16 28.16
CA ALA A 637 -6.53 2.77 27.97
C ALA A 637 -6.42 2.40 26.47
N PRO A 638 -5.34 1.71 26.04
CA PRO A 638 -5.30 1.08 24.72
C PRO A 638 -6.33 -0.06 24.64
N ILE A 639 -6.75 -0.39 23.41
CA ILE A 639 -7.40 -1.68 23.16
C ILE A 639 -6.25 -2.65 22.90
N VAL A 640 -6.19 -3.73 23.67
CA VAL A 640 -5.12 -4.74 23.61
C VAL A 640 -5.51 -5.90 22.69
N PRO A 641 -4.54 -6.59 22.08
CA PRO A 641 -4.79 -7.74 21.22
C PRO A 641 -5.44 -8.90 22.00
N ARG A 642 -6.31 -9.63 21.31
CA ARG A 642 -7.14 -10.70 21.87
C ARG A 642 -7.04 -11.94 20.99
N ARG A 643 -7.42 -13.09 21.56
CA ARG A 643 -7.52 -14.38 20.87
C ARG A 643 -8.94 -14.92 20.99
N LEU A 644 -9.39 -15.70 20.02
CA LEU A 644 -10.70 -16.37 20.10
C LEU A 644 -10.64 -17.54 21.07
N SER A 645 -11.76 -17.78 21.77
CA SER A 645 -11.90 -18.94 22.66
C SER A 645 -12.07 -20.26 21.90
N HIS A 646 -12.46 -20.19 20.63
CA HIS A 646 -12.71 -21.32 19.74
C HIS A 646 -11.76 -21.31 18.52
N VAL A 647 -11.72 -22.44 17.80
CA VAL A 647 -10.94 -22.59 16.56
C VAL A 647 -11.84 -22.29 15.36
N VAL A 648 -11.42 -21.35 14.52
CA VAL A 648 -12.13 -21.03 13.28
C VAL A 648 -11.82 -22.09 12.22
N SER A 649 -12.85 -22.72 11.67
CA SER A 649 -12.78 -23.97 10.88
C SER A 649 -12.14 -23.87 9.47
N CYS A 650 -11.38 -22.84 9.12
CA CYS A 650 -11.10 -22.54 7.71
C CYS A 650 -9.64 -22.29 7.31
N TYR A 651 -8.63 -22.66 8.11
CA TYR A 651 -7.24 -22.45 7.71
C TYR A 651 -6.31 -23.61 7.99
N GLU A 652 -5.67 -24.08 6.93
CA GLU A 652 -4.45 -24.87 6.99
C GLU A 652 -3.28 -23.89 7.06
N SER A 653 -2.49 -23.98 8.14
CA SER A 653 -1.26 -23.21 8.26
C SER A 653 -0.34 -23.53 7.08
N PRO A 654 0.10 -22.55 6.27
CA PRO A 654 1.10 -22.83 5.26
C PRO A 654 2.34 -23.35 5.98
N PRO A 655 3.00 -24.40 5.48
CA PRO A 655 4.21 -24.91 6.09
C PRO A 655 5.23 -23.78 6.18
N LEU A 656 5.82 -23.61 7.36
CA LEU A 656 6.98 -22.75 7.57
C LEU A 656 8.01 -23.08 6.49
N ALA A 657 8.19 -22.19 5.52
CA ALA A 657 9.36 -22.23 4.66
C ALA A 657 10.54 -21.82 5.53
N ILE A 658 11.18 -22.80 6.20
CA ILE A 658 12.49 -22.62 6.81
C ILE A 658 13.47 -22.41 5.67
N THR A 659 13.56 -21.17 5.21
CA THR A 659 14.60 -20.73 4.31
C THR A 659 15.78 -20.42 5.21
N ILE A 660 16.74 -21.35 5.30
CA ILE A 660 18.04 -21.05 5.89
C ILE A 660 18.67 -20.00 4.97
N ILE A 661 18.56 -18.74 5.38
CA ILE A 661 19.28 -17.61 4.80
C ILE A 661 20.24 -17.10 5.89
N ASP A 662 21.46 -16.84 5.44
CA ASP A 662 22.59 -16.18 6.13
C ASP A 662 22.15 -15.09 7.15
N PRO A 663 22.84 -14.93 8.30
CA PRO A 663 22.26 -14.46 9.54
C PRO A 663 21.98 -12.97 9.50
N ARG A 664 20.72 -12.61 9.27
CA ARG A 664 20.23 -11.28 9.64
C ARG A 664 20.03 -11.23 11.16
N PRO A 665 20.32 -10.11 11.82
CA PRO A 665 20.01 -9.95 13.24
C PRO A 665 18.50 -10.16 13.48
N ASN A 666 18.17 -10.83 14.59
CA ASN A 666 16.81 -11.16 15.07
C ASN A 666 16.11 -12.35 14.37
N ILE A 667 16.78 -13.51 14.21
CA ILE A 667 16.15 -14.76 13.72
C ILE A 667 16.49 -15.93 14.67
N LEU A 668 15.48 -16.65 15.16
CA LEU A 668 15.66 -17.76 16.10
C LEU A 668 16.12 -19.06 15.40
N TYR A 669 17.08 -19.77 16.00
CA TYR A 669 17.41 -21.17 15.66
C TYR A 669 17.20 -22.06 16.89
N ASN A 670 16.56 -23.23 16.71
CA ASN A 670 16.35 -24.21 17.77
C ASN A 670 17.68 -24.91 18.14
N LYS A 671 18.13 -24.77 19.40
CA LYS A 671 19.37 -25.37 19.94
C LYS A 671 19.49 -26.89 19.74
N LEU A 672 18.39 -27.61 19.53
CA LEU A 672 18.42 -29.08 19.30
C LEU A 672 19.08 -29.47 17.96
N THR A 673 19.20 -28.55 17.00
CA THR A 673 19.90 -28.80 15.73
C THR A 673 21.42 -28.57 15.80
N LEU A 674 21.91 -27.96 16.89
CA LEU A 674 23.36 -27.75 17.12
C LEU A 674 24.02 -28.95 17.82
N SER A 675 23.30 -29.66 18.71
CA SER A 675 23.89 -30.82 19.38
C SER A 675 24.17 -32.00 18.44
N SER A 676 23.47 -32.08 17.30
CA SER A 676 23.68 -33.12 16.29
C SER A 676 24.74 -32.77 15.22
N ARG A 677 25.28 -31.54 15.22
CA ARG A 677 26.35 -31.12 14.28
C ARG A 677 27.69 -30.81 14.92
N ILE A 678 27.76 -30.65 16.24
CA ILE A 678 29.04 -30.59 16.97
C ILE A 678 29.60 -32.02 17.21
N SER A 679 28.83 -33.05 16.84
CA SER A 679 29.21 -34.46 16.98
C SER A 679 29.29 -35.24 15.65
N SER A 680 29.43 -34.55 14.51
CA SER A 680 29.61 -35.16 13.18
C SER A 680 30.71 -34.50 12.37
#